data_AF-A0A7Z2T0Y7-F1
#
_entry.id   AF-A0A7Z2T0Y7-F1
#
_cell.length_a   1.000
_cell.length_b   1.000
_cell.length_c   1.000
_cell.angle_alpha   90.00
_cell.angle_beta   90.00
_cell.angle_gamma   90.00
#
_symmetry.space_group_name_H-M   'P 1'
#
loop_
_entity.id
_entity.type
_entity.pdbx_description
1 polymer ?
#
loop_
_entity_poly.entity_id
_entity_poly.type
_entity_poly.pdbx_seq_one_letter_code
_entity_poly.pdbx_strand_id
1 'polypeptide(L)'
;MSVDYSKRSVNMFDEALPPLPSKLKAIPTRLIINNRAIHLANPNRHARLVFQAIHNAVLSDWWQQTLNSVTQRTYVTQISCFTNWLNDQKLNDARIFHLLEDYQTYRINQNELLPQSTGTKDIKILLEEGAASDTFTPEEQRFIRLLVESTGILKGEEPTPFTLSGWFTNIDWLRPLVGDSNWLALESPKRLMGSFSVTVACSLLWILQIKSAIFKLMQKYPHITEIGKGLTSRQRNFKHCRELLVTLIQHSNELPEGAVELLLADCLNPNVLKTYNERIRDGKTIGLKIKVGSCYQNTFIQPHIFHPDYITSHSRIEQLLMAWLCAWQTVQPTDVRKLKSNNFYIHYNKYHRPISVQCAYYKGRSSIQEPQILDSSLIEAKAIIAYLETLPDDEVAICPIGGSVSFTPTSNYSIPGLLTRIWETPTLSKLINTRLKARSSSDLFRHLYLCMIRNSQESYAAWYLKELEKQQQTSYELYREKVSRPLPISLFGLAAIKTSSIQARSDKYRDSDLINTNSHSAGVEKTNYMTDKNKEWVNLNGRITRIVLDDIENHVFKLNIDAALSQARERNLQTKIQKISSNQNVQINPLGQVITPSAAGVIKNGEPDMYVVWDTPETVVYFLHYLSEAERQANRLIQNALQFFERTVLPDAEWMSLLLNNRISPEVVKEGTEKYKQLHKVLPPLFEAQIYGGVGT
;
A
#
# COMPACT_ATOMS: atom_id res chain seq x y z
N MET A 1 -56.75 -27.34 64.74
CA MET A 1 -56.24 -26.85 66.04
C MET A 1 -54.73 -27.00 66.03
N SER A 2 -54.01 -25.91 65.78
CA SER A 2 -52.58 -25.84 66.08
C SER A 2 -52.19 -24.39 66.30
N VAL A 3 -51.30 -24.21 67.25
CA VAL A 3 -51.14 -23.07 68.14
C VAL A 3 -50.25 -21.99 67.53
N ASP A 4 -50.63 -20.76 67.86
CA ASP A 4 -49.99 -19.46 67.62
C ASP A 4 -48.49 -19.45 68.03
N TYR A 5 -47.62 -19.11 67.08
CA TYR A 5 -46.19 -18.83 67.31
C TYR A 5 -45.87 -17.37 66.95
N SER A 6 -46.63 -16.43 67.50
CA SER A 6 -46.23 -15.03 67.62
C SER A 6 -45.36 -14.83 68.88
N LYS A 7 -44.03 -14.95 68.72
CA LYS A 7 -42.98 -14.28 69.51
C LYS A 7 -41.60 -14.73 69.04
N ARG A 8 -41.09 -14.11 67.97
CA ARG A 8 -39.64 -14.10 67.72
C ARG A 8 -39.03 -13.02 68.58
N SER A 9 -38.10 -13.43 69.43
CA SER A 9 -37.29 -12.59 70.31
C SER A 9 -36.58 -11.51 69.48
N VAL A 10 -36.87 -10.25 69.79
CA VAL A 10 -36.10 -9.10 69.31
C VAL A 10 -34.70 -9.23 69.88
N ASN A 11 -33.72 -9.29 69.00
CA ASN A 11 -32.31 -9.38 69.36
C ASN A 11 -31.90 -7.99 69.87
N MET A 12 -31.64 -7.85 71.18
CA MET A 12 -31.27 -6.58 71.84
C MET A 12 -29.97 -5.92 71.30
N PHE A 13 -29.30 -6.56 70.32
CA PHE A 13 -28.16 -6.00 69.61
C PHE A 13 -28.55 -5.08 68.44
N ASP A 14 -29.75 -5.23 67.89
CA ASP A 14 -30.20 -4.46 66.71
C ASP A 14 -30.75 -3.07 67.05
N GLU A 15 -31.08 -2.80 68.33
CA GLU A 15 -31.50 -1.46 68.81
C GLU A 15 -30.31 -0.55 69.18
N ALA A 16 -29.09 -1.08 69.27
CA ALA A 16 -27.89 -0.35 69.67
C ALA A 16 -27.03 0.15 68.49
N LEU A 17 -27.43 -0.15 67.24
CA LEU A 17 -26.74 0.36 66.06
C LEU A 17 -27.29 1.74 65.69
N PRO A 18 -26.43 2.78 65.53
CA PRO A 18 -26.90 4.05 65.01
C PRO A 18 -27.54 3.82 63.62
N PRO A 19 -28.60 4.57 63.27
CA PRO A 19 -29.17 4.48 61.93
C PRO A 19 -28.05 4.68 60.91
N LEU A 20 -27.93 3.75 59.96
CA LEU A 20 -26.99 3.86 58.84
C LEU A 20 -27.09 5.29 58.29
N PRO A 21 -25.99 6.05 58.21
CA PRO A 21 -26.05 7.41 57.73
C PRO A 21 -26.72 7.41 56.36
N SER A 22 -27.82 8.14 56.26
CA SER A 22 -28.49 8.37 54.98
C SER A 22 -27.43 8.96 54.05
N LYS A 23 -27.05 8.20 53.01
CA LYS A 23 -26.14 8.72 51.97
C LYS A 23 -26.78 9.98 51.43
N LEU A 24 -26.23 11.14 51.80
CA LEU A 24 -26.60 12.41 51.20
C LEU A 24 -26.45 12.24 49.69
N LYS A 25 -27.56 12.29 48.95
CA LYS A 25 -27.57 12.37 47.48
C LYS A 25 -27.05 13.74 47.06
N ALA A 26 -25.78 14.02 47.34
CA ALA A 26 -25.11 15.20 46.83
C ALA A 26 -24.71 14.91 45.39
N ILE A 27 -25.32 15.64 44.45
CA ILE A 27 -24.94 15.57 43.04
C ILE A 27 -23.55 16.18 42.90
N PRO A 28 -22.54 15.44 42.39
CA PRO A 28 -21.17 15.92 42.34
C PRO A 28 -21.04 17.12 41.40
N THR A 29 -20.41 18.20 41.86
CA THR A 29 -20.09 19.40 41.05
C THR A 29 -18.62 19.43 40.60
N ARG A 30 -17.81 18.46 41.06
CA ARG A 30 -16.38 18.34 40.77
C ARG A 30 -15.95 16.88 40.72
N LEU A 31 -15.11 16.53 39.74
CA LEU A 31 -14.36 15.27 39.68
C LEU A 31 -12.89 15.57 40.01
N ILE A 32 -12.25 14.71 40.81
CA ILE A 32 -10.81 14.74 41.01
C ILE A 32 -10.24 13.44 40.46
N ILE A 33 -9.49 13.52 39.37
CA ILE A 33 -8.89 12.35 38.72
C ILE A 33 -7.42 12.67 38.46
N ASN A 34 -6.51 11.85 38.98
CA ASN A 34 -5.05 11.99 38.79
C ASN A 34 -4.53 13.42 39.09
N ASN A 35 -4.94 13.99 40.22
CA ASN A 35 -4.65 15.37 40.65
C ASN A 35 -5.16 16.49 39.71
N ARG A 36 -6.03 16.19 38.74
CA ARG A 36 -6.74 17.18 37.93
C ARG A 36 -8.19 17.32 38.43
N ALA A 37 -8.60 18.57 38.63
CA ALA A 37 -9.97 18.90 39.00
C ALA A 37 -10.77 19.26 37.75
N ILE A 38 -11.86 18.54 37.51
CA ILE A 38 -12.82 18.83 36.43
C ILE A 38 -14.10 19.33 37.09
N HIS A 39 -14.55 20.52 36.73
CA HIS A 39 -15.67 21.21 37.37
C HIS A 39 -16.87 21.31 36.44
N LEU A 40 -18.06 21.02 36.97
CA LEU A 40 -19.32 21.32 36.29
C LEU A 40 -19.86 22.66 36.79
N ALA A 41 -19.91 23.64 35.89
CA ALA A 41 -20.49 24.96 36.12
C ALA A 41 -21.93 25.06 35.58
N ASN A 42 -22.37 24.12 34.74
CA ASN A 42 -23.72 24.16 34.15
C ASN A 42 -24.83 23.95 35.21
N PRO A 43 -25.79 24.89 35.37
CA PRO A 43 -26.84 24.76 36.36
C PRO A 43 -27.98 23.79 35.96
N ASN A 44 -28.04 23.37 34.70
CA ASN A 44 -29.12 22.53 34.19
C ASN A 44 -29.16 21.14 34.87
N ARG A 45 -30.36 20.68 35.26
CA ARG A 45 -30.58 19.39 35.94
C ARG A 45 -30.06 18.20 35.13
N HIS A 46 -30.28 18.18 33.82
CA HIS A 46 -29.84 17.08 32.96
C HIS A 46 -28.33 17.08 32.75
N ALA A 47 -27.68 18.25 32.65
CA ALA A 47 -26.22 18.33 32.62
C ALA A 47 -25.60 17.75 33.90
N ARG A 48 -26.22 18.02 35.05
CA ARG A 48 -25.82 17.46 36.34
C ARG A 48 -25.99 15.94 36.41
N LEU A 49 -27.08 15.40 35.87
CA LEU A 49 -27.31 13.94 35.79
C LEU A 49 -26.27 13.25 34.90
N VAL A 50 -25.96 13.82 33.73
CA VAL A 50 -24.92 13.32 32.83
C VAL A 50 -23.55 13.33 33.51
N PHE A 51 -23.21 14.42 34.21
CA PHE A 51 -21.95 14.54 34.93
C PHE A 51 -21.87 13.57 36.13
N GLN A 52 -22.98 13.34 36.83
CA GLN A 52 -23.08 12.34 37.88
C GLN A 52 -22.88 10.92 37.34
N ALA A 53 -23.36 10.62 36.13
CA ALA A 53 -23.13 9.32 35.52
C ALA A 53 -21.64 9.12 35.23
N ILE A 54 -20.97 10.13 34.68
CA ILE A 54 -19.51 10.10 34.48
C ILE A 54 -18.77 9.93 35.81
N HIS A 55 -19.18 10.63 36.87
CA HIS A 55 -18.60 10.46 38.21
C HIS A 55 -18.71 9.02 38.70
N ASN A 56 -19.91 8.42 38.59
CA ASN A 56 -20.15 7.06 39.02
C ASN A 56 -19.32 6.04 38.22
N ALA A 57 -19.17 6.25 36.91
CA ALA A 57 -18.33 5.40 36.08
C ALA A 57 -16.87 5.41 36.53
N VAL A 58 -16.33 6.59 36.87
CA VAL A 58 -14.94 6.73 37.36
C VAL A 58 -14.73 6.08 38.73
N LEU A 59 -15.78 6.01 39.56
CA LEU A 59 -15.74 5.34 40.86
C LEU A 59 -16.00 3.83 40.80
N SER A 60 -16.44 3.30 39.65
CA SER A 60 -16.80 1.90 39.48
C SER A 60 -15.59 0.96 39.50
N ASP A 61 -15.84 -0.32 39.81
CA ASP A 61 -14.84 -1.39 39.68
C ASP A 61 -14.36 -1.55 38.24
N TRP A 62 -15.21 -1.27 37.26
CA TRP A 62 -14.82 -1.25 35.84
C TRP A 62 -13.66 -0.28 35.61
N TRP A 63 -13.74 0.94 36.13
CA TRP A 63 -12.67 1.93 35.98
C TRP A 63 -11.39 1.54 36.70
N GLN A 64 -11.50 1.03 37.92
CA GLN A 64 -10.34 0.76 38.78
C GLN A 64 -9.64 -0.55 38.46
N GLN A 65 -10.40 -1.60 38.16
CA GLN A 65 -9.88 -2.97 38.03
C GLN A 65 -9.75 -3.43 36.58
N THR A 66 -10.58 -2.90 35.66
CA THR A 66 -10.61 -3.38 34.27
C THR A 66 -9.76 -2.52 33.33
N LEU A 67 -9.72 -1.21 33.53
CA LEU A 67 -9.01 -0.29 32.63
C LEU A 67 -7.52 -0.17 32.96
N ASN A 68 -6.67 -0.25 31.93
CA ASN A 68 -5.26 0.09 32.07
C ASN A 68 -5.04 1.63 32.12
N SER A 69 -3.86 2.04 32.59
CA SER A 69 -3.52 3.46 32.80
C SER A 69 -3.53 4.31 31.52
N VAL A 70 -3.27 3.72 30.35
CA VAL A 70 -3.30 4.44 29.06
C VAL A 70 -4.74 4.73 28.65
N THR A 71 -5.63 3.75 28.80
CA THR A 71 -7.06 3.91 28.52
C THR A 71 -7.69 4.93 29.46
N GLN A 72 -7.38 4.88 30.77
CA GLN A 72 -7.85 5.88 31.75
C GLN A 72 -7.44 7.30 31.36
N ARG A 73 -6.19 7.53 30.92
CA ARG A 73 -5.74 8.86 30.44
C ARG A 73 -6.55 9.35 29.24
N THR A 74 -6.92 8.45 28.34
CA THR A 74 -7.75 8.76 27.17
C THR A 74 -9.12 9.24 27.61
N TYR A 75 -9.80 8.48 28.48
CA TYR A 75 -11.10 8.87 29.04
C TYR A 75 -11.03 10.20 29.81
N VAL A 76 -10.01 10.41 30.65
CA VAL A 76 -9.84 11.70 31.37
C VAL A 76 -9.74 12.88 30.42
N THR A 77 -9.04 12.71 29.30
CA THR A 77 -8.95 13.74 28.26
C THR A 77 -10.32 14.03 27.65
N GLN A 78 -11.09 12.99 27.29
CA GLN A 78 -12.42 13.17 26.72
C GLN A 78 -13.43 13.76 27.73
N ILE A 79 -13.40 13.34 29.00
CA ILE A 79 -14.22 13.91 30.07
C ILE A 79 -13.94 15.41 30.22
N SER A 80 -12.67 15.81 30.16
CA SER A 80 -12.28 17.22 30.27
C SER A 80 -12.83 18.03 29.09
N CYS A 81 -12.64 17.55 27.85
CA CYS A 81 -13.18 18.20 26.66
C CYS A 81 -14.70 18.31 26.69
N PHE A 82 -15.39 17.24 27.07
CA PHE A 82 -16.85 17.19 27.11
C PHE A 82 -17.41 18.10 28.20
N THR A 83 -16.83 18.08 29.41
CA THR A 83 -17.31 18.91 30.52
C THR A 83 -17.11 20.40 30.22
N ASN A 84 -15.97 20.79 29.64
CA ASN A 84 -15.73 22.17 29.23
C ASN A 84 -16.79 22.63 28.22
N TRP A 85 -17.04 21.83 27.18
CA TRP A 85 -18.08 22.12 26.20
C TRP A 85 -19.47 22.21 26.85
N LEU A 86 -19.81 21.25 27.73
CA LEU A 86 -21.10 21.17 28.42
C LEU A 86 -21.35 22.40 29.30
N ASN A 87 -20.31 22.96 29.91
CA ASN A 87 -20.41 24.18 30.72
C ASN A 87 -20.85 25.41 29.92
N ASP A 88 -20.49 25.45 28.63
CA ASP A 88 -20.80 26.57 27.75
C ASP A 88 -22.18 26.45 27.07
N GLN A 89 -22.86 25.30 27.22
CA GLN A 89 -24.14 25.05 26.54
C GLN A 89 -25.36 25.53 27.33
N LYS A 90 -26.28 26.21 26.63
CA LYS A 90 -27.64 26.49 27.11
C LYS A 90 -28.57 25.35 26.70
N LEU A 91 -28.82 24.43 27.63
CA LEU A 91 -29.67 23.27 27.39
C LEU A 91 -31.16 23.62 27.52
N ASN A 92 -31.95 23.24 26.53
CA ASN A 92 -33.41 23.26 26.57
C ASN A 92 -33.97 21.83 26.65
N ASP A 93 -35.12 21.66 27.29
CA ASP A 93 -35.71 20.33 27.54
C ASP A 93 -36.08 19.59 26.24
N ALA A 94 -36.29 20.32 25.13
CA ALA A 94 -36.64 19.76 23.83
C ALA A 94 -35.44 19.16 23.05
N ARG A 95 -34.20 19.61 23.29
CA ARG A 95 -33.01 19.08 22.58
C ARG A 95 -32.07 18.27 23.46
N ILE A 96 -32.47 17.96 24.69
CA ILE A 96 -31.60 17.27 25.65
C ILE A 96 -31.16 15.88 25.15
N PHE A 97 -32.00 15.18 24.38
CA PHE A 97 -31.67 13.88 23.79
C PHE A 97 -30.72 13.96 22.59
N HIS A 98 -30.46 15.16 22.07
CA HIS A 98 -29.44 15.43 21.03
C HIS A 98 -28.11 15.90 21.61
N LEU A 99 -27.95 15.94 22.94
CA LEU A 99 -26.76 16.50 23.60
C LEU A 99 -25.44 15.92 23.08
N LEU A 100 -25.37 14.59 22.91
CA LEU A 100 -24.14 13.94 22.43
C LEU A 100 -23.94 14.12 20.92
N GLU A 101 -25.02 14.29 20.15
CA GLU A 101 -24.96 14.62 18.72
C GLU A 101 -24.50 16.06 18.50
N ASP A 102 -25.01 17.00 19.30
CA ASP A 102 -24.59 18.40 19.32
C ASP A 102 -23.11 18.50 19.72
N TYR A 103 -22.65 17.71 20.69
CA TYR A 103 -21.23 17.61 21.04
C TYR A 103 -20.39 17.05 19.89
N GLN A 104 -20.86 15.98 19.23
CA GLN A 104 -20.18 15.39 18.10
C GLN A 104 -20.03 16.39 16.95
N THR A 105 -21.12 17.10 16.65
CA THR A 105 -21.17 18.15 15.61
C THR A 105 -20.26 19.32 15.94
N TYR A 106 -20.22 19.76 17.20
CA TYR A 106 -19.29 20.79 17.67
C TYR A 106 -17.83 20.37 17.47
N ARG A 107 -17.47 19.16 17.89
CA ARG A 107 -16.10 18.64 17.76
C ARG A 107 -15.67 18.53 16.28
N ILE A 108 -16.58 18.23 15.37
CA ILE A 108 -16.28 18.17 13.93
C ILE A 108 -16.18 19.57 13.34
N ASN A 109 -17.18 20.41 13.55
CA ASN A 109 -17.29 21.70 12.85
C ASN A 109 -16.39 22.79 13.43
N GLN A 110 -16.18 22.80 14.75
CA GLN A 110 -15.43 23.85 15.45
C GLN A 110 -14.01 23.44 15.82
N ASN A 111 -13.76 22.14 16.00
CA ASN A 111 -12.41 21.63 16.27
C ASN A 111 -11.80 20.88 15.08
N GLU A 112 -12.48 20.85 13.92
CA GLU A 112 -12.02 20.24 12.67
C GLU A 112 -11.58 18.77 12.86
N LEU A 113 -12.26 18.04 13.75
CA LEU A 113 -11.94 16.65 14.02
C LEU A 113 -12.69 15.70 13.10
N LEU A 114 -12.06 14.56 12.81
CA LEU A 114 -12.70 13.46 12.11
C LEU A 114 -13.84 12.86 12.96
N PRO A 115 -14.91 12.29 12.35
CA PRO A 115 -16.06 11.75 13.07
C PRO A 115 -15.72 10.71 14.15
N GLN A 116 -14.66 9.91 13.94
CA GLN A 116 -14.17 8.90 14.88
C GLN A 116 -13.33 9.46 16.05
N SER A 117 -12.93 10.73 15.98
CA SER A 117 -12.01 11.38 16.94
C SER A 117 -12.71 12.38 17.87
N THR A 118 -14.03 12.47 17.81
CA THR A 118 -14.83 13.38 18.66
C THR A 118 -14.86 12.97 20.12
N GLY A 119 -14.52 11.71 20.44
CA GLY A 119 -14.60 11.16 21.79
C GLY A 119 -16.02 10.86 22.26
N THR A 120 -17.05 11.04 21.41
CA THR A 120 -18.46 10.78 21.76
C THR A 120 -18.68 9.31 22.15
N LYS A 121 -18.00 8.37 21.49
CA LYS A 121 -18.03 6.94 21.85
C LYS A 121 -17.53 6.70 23.28
N ASP A 122 -16.44 7.37 23.66
CA ASP A 122 -15.85 7.22 24.99
C ASP A 122 -16.78 7.79 26.07
N ILE A 123 -17.42 8.92 25.80
CA ILE A 123 -18.46 9.49 26.67
C ILE A 123 -19.66 8.56 26.79
N LYS A 124 -20.12 7.95 25.68
CA LYS A 124 -21.23 7.00 25.69
C LYS A 124 -20.96 5.81 26.61
N ILE A 125 -19.77 5.20 26.53
CA ILE A 125 -19.35 4.10 27.42
C ILE A 125 -19.36 4.56 28.87
N LEU A 126 -18.83 5.76 29.17
CA LEU A 126 -18.85 6.29 30.54
C LEU A 126 -20.28 6.50 31.06
N LEU A 127 -21.23 6.91 30.22
CA LEU A 127 -22.63 7.05 30.62
C LEU A 127 -23.31 5.70 30.83
N GLU A 128 -23.02 4.70 30.01
CA GLU A 128 -23.53 3.33 30.14
C GLU A 128 -23.06 2.70 31.46
N GLU A 129 -21.76 2.72 31.73
CA GLU A 129 -21.16 2.18 32.96
C GLU A 129 -21.62 2.97 34.20
N GLY A 130 -21.75 4.29 34.08
CA GLY A 130 -22.20 5.17 35.15
C GLY A 130 -23.67 5.00 35.53
N ALA A 131 -24.53 4.71 34.54
CA ALA A 131 -25.97 4.52 34.72
C ALA A 131 -26.32 3.22 35.45
N ALA A 132 -25.39 2.25 35.51
CA ALA A 132 -25.55 1.01 36.27
C ALA A 132 -25.48 1.21 37.80
N SER A 133 -25.14 2.42 38.26
CA SER A 133 -25.09 2.75 39.68
C SER A 133 -26.49 2.85 40.32
N ASP A 134 -26.62 2.31 41.54
CA ASP A 134 -27.83 2.40 42.39
C ASP A 134 -28.16 3.83 42.88
N THR A 135 -27.33 4.81 42.52
CA THR A 135 -27.51 6.21 42.96
C THR A 135 -28.62 6.95 42.21
N PHE A 136 -29.03 6.46 41.04
CA PHE A 136 -30.05 7.05 40.18
C PHE A 136 -31.45 6.50 40.45
N THR A 137 -32.48 7.32 40.24
CA THR A 137 -33.87 6.82 40.18
C THR A 137 -34.13 6.07 38.86
N PRO A 138 -35.18 5.22 38.78
CA PRO A 138 -35.53 4.54 37.53
C PRO A 138 -35.76 5.51 36.34
N GLU A 139 -36.30 6.70 36.62
CA GLU A 139 -36.51 7.75 35.61
C GLU A 139 -35.20 8.36 35.13
N GLU A 140 -34.24 8.60 36.04
CA GLU A 140 -32.91 9.13 35.72
C GLU A 140 -32.08 8.11 34.93
N GLN A 141 -32.13 6.82 35.31
CA GLN A 141 -31.51 5.74 34.56
C GLN A 141 -32.13 5.63 33.16
N ARG A 142 -33.46 5.71 33.05
CA ARG A 142 -34.15 5.71 31.75
C ARG A 142 -33.73 6.89 30.88
N PHE A 143 -33.59 8.09 31.46
CA PHE A 143 -33.10 9.28 30.75
C PHE A 143 -31.69 9.05 30.17
N ILE A 144 -30.74 8.56 30.98
CA ILE A 144 -29.36 8.34 30.52
C ILE A 144 -29.32 7.25 29.43
N ARG A 145 -30.07 6.16 29.61
CA ARG A 145 -30.18 5.11 28.59
C ARG A 145 -30.77 5.63 27.28
N LEU A 146 -31.85 6.40 27.34
CA LEU A 146 -32.45 7.00 26.16
C LEU A 146 -31.48 7.95 25.45
N LEU A 147 -30.73 8.78 26.19
CA LEU A 147 -29.70 9.66 25.62
C LEU A 147 -28.60 8.88 24.89
N VAL A 148 -28.17 7.76 25.47
CA VAL A 148 -27.16 6.86 24.89
C VAL A 148 -27.71 6.17 23.65
N GLU A 149 -28.93 5.62 23.70
CA GLU A 149 -29.59 4.90 22.61
C GLU A 149 -29.98 5.82 21.45
N SER A 150 -30.45 7.04 21.73
CA SER A 150 -30.84 8.01 20.70
C SER A 150 -29.65 8.59 19.94
N THR A 151 -28.44 8.52 20.50
CA THR A 151 -27.24 9.08 19.87
C THR A 151 -26.63 8.08 18.89
N GLY A 152 -26.75 8.38 17.60
CA GLY A 152 -26.04 7.69 16.54
C GLY A 152 -24.57 8.12 16.47
N ILE A 153 -23.64 7.19 16.67
CA ILE A 153 -22.21 7.50 16.44
C ILE A 153 -21.99 7.62 14.94
N LEU A 154 -21.63 8.83 14.47
CA LEU A 154 -21.28 9.04 13.08
C LEU A 154 -20.24 8.03 12.62
N LYS A 155 -20.46 7.44 11.42
CA LYS A 155 -19.50 6.52 10.82
C LYS A 155 -18.19 7.26 10.62
N GLY A 156 -17.10 6.67 11.09
CA GLY A 156 -15.76 7.20 10.87
C GLY A 156 -15.48 7.31 9.37
N GLU A 157 -14.78 8.37 8.98
CA GLU A 157 -14.21 8.42 7.64
C GLU A 157 -13.19 7.31 7.48
N GLU A 158 -13.13 6.71 6.29
CA GLU A 158 -12.11 5.69 6.01
C GLU A 158 -10.72 6.29 6.19
N PRO A 159 -9.89 5.72 7.08
CA PRO A 159 -8.55 6.25 7.33
C PRO A 159 -7.77 6.33 6.02
N THR A 160 -7.27 7.51 5.68
CA THR A 160 -6.37 7.64 4.53
C THR A 160 -5.11 6.83 4.84
N PRO A 161 -4.79 5.78 4.07
CA PRO A 161 -3.64 4.95 4.34
C PRO A 161 -2.38 5.80 4.21
N PHE A 162 -1.66 6.00 5.31
CA PHE A 162 -0.40 6.71 5.28
C PHE A 162 0.67 5.81 4.63
N THR A 163 1.15 6.19 3.45
CA THR A 163 2.16 5.45 2.67
C THR A 163 3.52 6.14 2.74
N LEU A 164 4.56 5.45 2.30
CA LEU A 164 5.90 6.01 2.17
C LEU A 164 5.94 7.03 1.03
N SER A 165 5.20 6.80 -0.06
CA SER A 165 4.96 7.82 -1.08
C SER A 165 4.30 9.05 -0.46
N GLY A 166 3.26 8.86 0.35
CA GLY A 166 2.57 9.92 1.10
C GLY A 166 3.51 10.75 1.98
N TRP A 167 4.47 10.09 2.65
CA TRP A 167 5.47 10.78 3.46
C TRP A 167 6.37 11.71 2.62
N PHE A 168 6.79 11.28 1.43
CA PHE A 168 7.57 12.14 0.51
C PHE A 168 6.71 13.23 -0.15
N THR A 169 5.47 12.93 -0.54
CA THR A 169 4.58 13.91 -1.20
C THR A 169 4.14 15.02 -0.28
N ASN A 170 4.14 14.82 1.04
CA ASN A 170 3.89 15.87 2.03
C ASN A 170 5.01 16.93 2.11
N ILE A 171 6.08 16.78 1.31
CA ILE A 171 7.19 17.72 1.21
C ILE A 171 7.03 18.50 -0.09
N ASP A 172 6.21 19.56 -0.04
CA ASP A 172 5.72 20.29 -1.22
C ASP A 172 6.85 20.82 -2.13
N TRP A 173 7.99 21.20 -1.55
CA TRP A 173 9.13 21.77 -2.26
C TRP A 173 10.06 20.73 -2.92
N LEU A 174 9.85 19.42 -2.69
CA LEU A 174 10.75 18.37 -3.16
C LEU A 174 10.62 18.11 -4.67
N ARG A 175 9.38 18.18 -5.21
CA ARG A 175 9.07 17.89 -6.61
C ARG A 175 9.98 18.60 -7.63
N PRO A 176 10.15 19.94 -7.60
CA PRO A 176 10.96 20.63 -8.60
C PRO A 176 12.45 20.24 -8.55
N LEU A 177 12.94 19.70 -7.43
CA LEU A 177 14.36 19.34 -7.25
C LEU A 177 14.68 17.93 -7.75
N VAL A 178 13.73 17.00 -7.60
CA VAL A 178 13.92 15.59 -8.02
C VAL A 178 13.56 15.36 -9.48
N GLY A 179 12.80 16.29 -10.07
CA GLY A 179 12.31 16.25 -11.44
C GLY A 179 11.04 15.42 -11.61
N ASP A 180 10.23 15.77 -12.62
CA ASP A 180 8.92 15.15 -12.84
C ASP A 180 9.01 13.64 -13.09
N SER A 181 10.05 13.15 -13.75
CA SER A 181 10.21 11.71 -14.00
C SER A 181 10.31 10.88 -12.71
N ASN A 182 11.17 11.31 -11.77
CA ASN A 182 11.32 10.65 -10.47
C ASN A 182 10.10 10.89 -9.58
N TRP A 183 9.48 12.07 -9.67
CA TRP A 183 8.27 12.38 -8.93
C TRP A 183 7.08 11.51 -9.36
N LEU A 184 6.86 11.35 -10.67
CA LEU A 184 5.84 10.44 -11.21
C LEU A 184 6.16 8.97 -10.86
N ALA A 185 7.44 8.61 -10.82
CA ALA A 185 7.84 7.27 -10.38
C ALA A 185 7.44 6.96 -8.92
N LEU A 186 7.31 7.99 -8.07
CA LEU A 186 6.88 7.87 -6.67
C LEU A 186 5.42 7.39 -6.53
N GLU A 187 4.59 7.64 -7.55
CA GLU A 187 3.20 7.17 -7.59
C GLU A 187 3.08 5.64 -7.71
N SER A 188 4.18 4.95 -8.05
CA SER A 188 4.25 3.48 -8.03
C SER A 188 4.89 2.99 -6.72
N PRO A 189 4.09 2.54 -5.73
CA PRO A 189 4.58 1.82 -4.56
C PRO A 189 5.55 0.69 -4.93
N LYS A 190 5.33 -0.01 -6.05
CA LYS A 190 6.20 -1.10 -6.51
C LYS A 190 7.62 -0.63 -6.80
N ARG A 191 7.78 0.46 -7.56
CA ARG A 191 9.09 1.05 -7.85
C ARG A 191 9.76 1.58 -6.59
N LEU A 192 9.01 2.28 -5.73
CA LEU A 192 9.54 2.83 -4.48
C LEU A 192 9.99 1.72 -3.52
N MET A 193 9.17 0.70 -3.29
CA MET A 193 9.48 -0.38 -2.35
C MET A 193 10.57 -1.32 -2.85
N GLY A 194 10.68 -1.51 -4.17
CA GLY A 194 11.81 -2.20 -4.79
C GLY A 194 13.14 -1.47 -4.56
N SER A 195 13.13 -0.14 -4.61
CA SER A 195 14.30 0.68 -4.27
C SER A 195 14.60 0.65 -2.76
N PHE A 196 13.58 0.87 -1.93
CA PHE A 196 13.67 0.90 -0.48
C PHE A 196 14.28 -0.38 0.11
N SER A 197 13.70 -1.54 -0.21
CA SER A 197 14.13 -2.83 0.36
C SER A 197 15.59 -3.14 0.04
N VAL A 198 16.02 -2.90 -1.19
CA VAL A 198 17.42 -3.10 -1.61
C VAL A 198 18.35 -2.13 -0.89
N THR A 199 18.02 -0.84 -0.79
CA THR A 199 18.82 0.15 -0.05
C THR A 199 18.99 -0.26 1.41
N VAL A 200 17.90 -0.62 2.09
CA VAL A 200 17.90 -1.00 3.51
C VAL A 200 18.68 -2.30 3.74
N ALA A 201 18.42 -3.34 2.94
CA ALA A 201 19.09 -4.63 3.07
C ALA A 201 20.59 -4.56 2.77
N CYS A 202 21.00 -3.83 1.73
CA CYS A 202 22.42 -3.59 1.45
C CYS A 202 23.09 -2.87 2.62
N SER A 203 22.43 -1.85 3.18
CA SER A 203 22.97 -1.09 4.31
C SER A 203 23.17 -1.98 5.53
N LEU A 204 22.15 -2.77 5.90
CA LEU A 204 22.21 -3.66 7.06
C LEU A 204 23.30 -4.71 6.89
N LEU A 205 23.32 -5.42 5.75
CA LEU A 205 24.31 -6.46 5.49
C LEU A 205 25.74 -5.90 5.49
N TRP A 206 25.94 -4.75 4.86
CA TRP A 206 27.25 -4.09 4.79
C TRP A 206 27.76 -3.67 6.17
N ILE A 207 26.87 -3.11 7.01
CA ILE A 207 27.20 -2.77 8.41
C ILE A 207 27.58 -4.03 9.20
N LEU A 208 26.77 -5.08 9.15
CA LEU A 208 27.01 -6.33 9.90
C LEU A 208 28.34 -6.99 9.50
N GLN A 209 28.64 -7.06 8.21
CA GLN A 209 29.88 -7.64 7.70
C GLN A 209 31.12 -6.88 8.16
N ILE A 210 31.10 -5.54 8.03
CA ILE A 210 32.22 -4.69 8.47
C ILE A 210 32.38 -4.78 9.99
N LYS A 211 31.27 -4.67 10.74
CA LYS A 211 31.29 -4.73 12.20
C LYS A 211 31.83 -6.06 12.71
N SER A 212 31.43 -7.19 12.11
CA SER A 212 31.98 -8.52 12.44
C SER A 212 33.49 -8.59 12.19
N ALA A 213 33.98 -8.06 11.07
CA ALA A 213 35.41 -8.03 10.76
C ALA A 213 36.19 -7.15 11.74
N ILE A 214 35.66 -5.97 12.08
CA ILE A 214 36.25 -5.05 13.06
C ILE A 214 36.26 -5.67 14.46
N PHE A 215 35.20 -6.36 14.86
CA PHE A 215 35.17 -7.04 16.15
C PHE A 215 36.26 -8.10 16.26
N LYS A 216 36.49 -8.90 15.20
CA LYS A 216 37.62 -9.85 15.14
C LYS A 216 38.97 -9.15 15.22
N LEU A 217 39.12 -7.98 14.61
CA LEU A 217 40.33 -7.16 14.72
C LEU A 217 40.53 -6.67 16.16
N MET A 218 39.47 -6.19 16.82
CA MET A 218 39.52 -5.71 18.20
C MET A 218 39.94 -6.80 19.19
N GLN A 219 39.55 -8.06 18.95
CA GLN A 219 40.01 -9.20 19.77
C GLN A 219 41.53 -9.42 19.68
N LYS A 220 42.16 -9.10 18.55
CA LYS A 220 43.63 -9.16 18.39
C LYS A 220 44.35 -8.00 19.09
N TYR A 221 43.64 -6.90 19.33
CA TYR A 221 44.20 -5.60 19.76
C TYR A 221 43.46 -5.04 20.99
N PRO A 222 43.67 -5.63 22.19
CA PRO A 222 42.90 -5.30 23.39
C PRO A 222 43.08 -3.85 23.88
N HIS A 223 44.12 -3.14 23.45
CA HIS A 223 44.32 -1.71 23.77
C HIS A 223 43.16 -0.81 23.29
N ILE A 224 42.38 -1.26 22.29
CA ILE A 224 41.18 -0.56 21.81
C ILE A 224 40.05 -0.58 22.85
N THR A 225 39.99 -1.64 23.67
CA THR A 225 38.95 -1.87 24.69
C THR A 225 39.36 -1.41 26.09
N GLU A 226 40.66 -1.31 26.38
CA GLU A 226 41.22 -0.99 27.72
C GLU A 226 41.26 0.52 28.04
N ILE A 227 40.29 1.29 27.56
CA ILE A 227 40.32 2.75 27.64
C ILE A 227 39.91 3.26 29.03
N GLY A 228 40.91 3.36 29.91
CA GLY A 228 41.11 4.32 31.00
C GLY A 228 40.04 4.47 32.10
N LYS A 229 40.41 4.12 33.34
CA LYS A 229 39.77 4.60 34.58
C LYS A 229 40.02 6.11 34.73
N GLY A 230 39.00 6.89 35.12
CA GLY A 230 39.11 8.34 35.39
C GLY A 230 38.74 9.29 34.24
N LEU A 231 38.34 8.79 33.07
CA LEU A 231 37.85 9.59 31.94
C LEU A 231 36.33 9.76 31.95
N THR A 232 35.83 10.93 31.56
CA THR A 232 34.39 11.12 31.29
C THR A 232 33.93 10.20 30.15
N SER A 233 32.65 9.82 30.12
CA SER A 233 32.10 8.95 29.06
C SER A 233 32.37 9.51 27.65
N ARG A 234 32.29 10.84 27.49
CA ARG A 234 32.62 11.51 26.23
C ARG A 234 34.09 11.34 25.83
N GLN A 235 35.03 11.52 26.76
CA GLN A 235 36.46 11.34 26.50
C GLN A 235 36.81 9.88 26.19
N ARG A 236 36.18 8.93 26.88
CA ARG A 236 36.33 7.50 26.58
C ARG A 236 35.89 7.18 25.15
N ASN A 237 34.72 7.67 24.74
CA ASN A 237 34.23 7.47 23.37
C ASN A 237 35.17 8.08 22.32
N PHE A 238 35.67 9.30 22.53
CA PHE A 238 36.58 9.93 21.58
C PHE A 238 37.92 9.20 21.47
N LYS A 239 38.47 8.73 22.60
CA LYS A 239 39.69 7.92 22.59
C LYS A 239 39.43 6.57 21.93
N HIS A 240 38.28 5.94 22.18
CA HIS A 240 37.89 4.68 21.52
C HIS A 240 37.83 4.83 20.00
N CYS A 241 37.09 5.82 19.51
CA CYS A 241 37.02 6.12 18.08
C CYS A 241 38.41 6.36 17.47
N ARG A 242 39.30 7.06 18.20
CA ARG A 242 40.67 7.32 17.75
C ARG A 242 41.49 6.03 17.64
N GLU A 243 41.55 5.22 18.70
CA GLU A 243 42.34 3.98 18.69
C GLU A 243 41.81 2.99 17.66
N LEU A 244 40.49 2.91 17.53
CA LEU A 244 39.83 2.09 16.53
C LEU A 244 40.23 2.53 15.11
N LEU A 245 40.17 3.84 14.83
CA LEU A 245 40.55 4.41 13.54
C LEU A 245 42.03 4.19 13.19
N VAL A 246 42.94 4.43 14.14
CA VAL A 246 44.38 4.20 13.93
C VAL A 246 44.64 2.74 13.60
N THR A 247 44.04 1.82 14.35
CA THR A 247 44.23 0.38 14.15
C THR A 247 43.62 -0.07 12.81
N LEU A 248 42.43 0.41 12.45
CA LEU A 248 41.81 0.10 11.16
C LEU A 248 42.62 0.57 9.97
N ILE A 249 43.23 1.76 10.05
CA ILE A 249 44.06 2.28 8.96
C ILE A 249 45.30 1.39 8.77
N GLN A 250 45.95 0.99 9.87
CA GLN A 250 47.12 0.11 9.84
C GLN A 250 46.81 -1.28 9.27
N HIS A 251 45.61 -1.81 9.55
CA HIS A 251 45.17 -3.13 9.13
C HIS A 251 44.09 -3.09 8.02
N SER A 252 44.06 -2.02 7.23
CA SER A 252 43.02 -1.80 6.22
C SER A 252 42.94 -2.92 5.17
N ASN A 253 44.07 -3.57 4.85
CA ASN A 253 44.13 -4.70 3.92
C ASN A 253 43.46 -6.00 4.44
N GLU A 254 43.27 -6.12 5.76
CA GLU A 254 42.60 -7.28 6.39
C GLU A 254 41.07 -7.10 6.48
N LEU A 255 40.55 -5.93 6.08
CA LEU A 255 39.17 -5.54 6.32
C LEU A 255 38.34 -5.51 5.02
N PRO A 256 37.01 -5.70 5.13
CA PRO A 256 36.12 -5.55 3.98
C PRO A 256 36.19 -4.16 3.35
N GLU A 257 35.95 -4.09 2.04
CA GLU A 257 35.85 -2.83 1.29
C GLU A 257 34.83 -1.88 1.97
N GLY A 258 35.24 -0.62 2.16
CA GLY A 258 34.40 0.40 2.80
C GLY A 258 34.44 0.42 4.33
N ALA A 259 35.21 -0.45 5.01
CA ALA A 259 35.34 -0.43 6.47
C ALA A 259 35.79 0.94 7.03
N VAL A 260 36.78 1.56 6.40
CA VAL A 260 37.25 2.91 6.77
C VAL A 260 36.17 3.95 6.50
N GLU A 261 35.44 3.87 5.37
CA GLU A 261 34.35 4.81 5.05
C GLU A 261 33.24 4.76 6.10
N LEU A 262 32.82 3.55 6.51
CA LEU A 262 31.81 3.36 7.56
C LEU A 262 32.29 3.92 8.90
N LEU A 263 33.55 3.65 9.27
CA LEU A 263 34.11 4.16 10.52
C LEU A 263 34.16 5.69 10.52
N LEU A 264 34.58 6.31 9.41
CA LEU A 264 34.58 7.77 9.29
C LEU A 264 33.16 8.34 9.36
N ALA A 265 32.18 7.69 8.74
CA ALA A 265 30.77 8.12 8.78
C ALA A 265 30.15 8.03 10.19
N ASP A 266 30.52 7.04 10.99
CA ASP A 266 29.98 6.83 12.34
C ASP A 266 30.74 7.61 13.42
N CYS A 267 32.07 7.67 13.33
CA CYS A 267 32.92 8.16 14.41
C CYS A 267 33.46 9.58 14.21
N LEU A 268 33.65 10.05 12.97
CA LEU A 268 34.26 11.36 12.70
C LEU A 268 33.20 12.47 12.73
N ASN A 269 33.52 13.62 13.32
CA ASN A 269 32.69 14.81 13.23
C ASN A 269 32.68 15.33 11.77
N PRO A 270 31.53 15.39 11.09
CA PRO A 270 31.45 15.83 9.69
C PRO A 270 32.07 17.20 9.43
N ASN A 271 31.99 18.11 10.41
CA ASN A 271 32.56 19.45 10.30
C ASN A 271 34.09 19.46 10.20
N VAL A 272 34.77 18.40 10.66
CA VAL A 272 36.23 18.30 10.60
C VAL A 272 36.72 17.47 9.41
N LEU A 273 35.83 16.80 8.67
CA LEU A 273 36.19 15.80 7.64
C LEU A 273 37.20 16.33 6.61
N LYS A 274 36.96 17.56 6.10
CA LYS A 274 37.87 18.19 5.13
C LYS A 274 39.27 18.39 5.72
N THR A 275 39.34 19.05 6.88
CA THR A 275 40.61 19.33 7.58
C THR A 275 41.32 18.03 7.99
N TYR A 276 40.56 17.01 8.37
CA TYR A 276 41.07 15.69 8.71
C TYR A 276 41.74 15.03 7.49
N ASN A 277 41.07 15.01 6.33
CA ASN A 277 41.61 14.44 5.09
C ASN A 277 42.89 15.17 4.64
N GLU A 278 42.95 16.49 4.77
CA GLU A 278 44.14 17.30 4.49
C GLU A 278 45.29 16.92 5.44
N ARG A 279 45.04 16.80 6.74
CA ARG A 279 46.07 16.43 7.73
C ARG A 279 46.62 15.02 7.52
N ILE A 280 45.77 14.05 7.16
CA ILE A 280 46.22 12.70 6.83
C ILE A 280 47.12 12.73 5.60
N ARG A 281 46.72 13.47 4.55
CA ARG A 281 47.53 13.63 3.34
C ARG A 281 48.91 14.23 3.63
N ASP A 282 48.97 15.14 4.60
CA ASP A 282 50.22 15.78 5.06
C ASP A 282 51.03 14.93 6.06
N GLY A 283 50.59 13.71 6.40
CA GLY A 283 51.26 12.86 7.39
C GLY A 283 51.21 13.39 8.83
N LYS A 284 50.28 14.30 9.14
CA LYS A 284 50.15 14.91 10.48
C LYS A 284 49.36 14.02 11.44
N THR A 285 49.72 14.06 12.72
CA THR A 285 49.01 13.33 13.77
C THR A 285 47.58 13.88 13.98
N ILE A 286 46.66 12.95 14.28
CA ILE A 286 45.26 13.25 14.55
C ILE A 286 45.05 13.33 16.06
N GLY A 287 44.78 14.55 16.54
CA GLY A 287 44.39 14.82 17.92
C GLY A 287 42.89 14.64 18.14
N LEU A 288 42.47 14.64 19.42
CA LEU A 288 41.06 14.62 19.82
C LEU A 288 40.31 15.92 19.48
N LYS A 289 41.05 17.01 19.24
CA LYS A 289 40.55 18.29 18.75
C LYS A 289 41.35 18.72 17.53
N ILE A 290 40.65 19.28 16.54
CA ILE A 290 41.24 19.86 15.33
C ILE A 290 40.74 21.30 15.21
N LYS A 291 41.64 22.19 14.82
CA LYS A 291 41.31 23.59 14.50
C LYS A 291 40.67 23.65 13.12
N VAL A 292 39.43 24.13 13.04
CA VAL A 292 38.69 24.37 11.79
C VAL A 292 38.37 25.88 11.75
N GLY A 293 39.04 26.60 10.86
CA GLY A 293 39.01 28.07 10.86
C GLY A 293 39.61 28.65 12.14
N SER A 294 38.86 29.48 12.85
CA SER A 294 39.26 30.10 14.13
C SER A 294 38.97 29.24 15.36
N CYS A 295 38.17 28.17 15.24
CA CYS A 295 37.65 27.41 16.38
C CYS A 295 38.23 25.99 16.48
N TYR A 296 38.45 25.51 17.71
CA TYR A 296 38.75 24.10 17.96
C TYR A 296 37.46 23.29 18.02
N GLN A 297 37.36 22.25 17.20
CA GLN A 297 36.26 21.30 17.22
C GLN A 297 36.74 19.93 17.66
N ASN A 298 35.84 19.15 18.29
CA ASN A 298 36.14 17.75 18.57
C ASN A 298 36.22 16.98 17.25
N THR A 299 37.26 16.16 17.12
CA THR A 299 37.50 15.35 15.93
C THR A 299 36.47 14.24 15.79
N PHE A 300 36.08 13.66 16.92
CA PHE A 300 35.19 12.51 16.99
C PHE A 300 33.83 12.89 17.56
N ILE A 301 32.82 12.09 17.21
CA ILE A 301 31.47 12.12 17.79
C ILE A 301 31.21 10.82 18.55
N GLN A 302 30.08 10.76 19.26
CA GLN A 302 29.63 9.49 19.83
C GLN A 302 29.15 8.59 18.67
N PRO A 303 29.74 7.40 18.49
CA PRO A 303 29.34 6.47 17.44
C PRO A 303 27.99 5.83 17.77
N HIS A 304 27.21 5.48 16.75
CA HIS A 304 26.01 4.66 16.89
C HIS A 304 26.30 3.18 16.61
N ILE A 305 27.18 2.87 15.67
CA ILE A 305 27.50 1.49 15.25
C ILE A 305 28.65 0.95 16.08
N PHE A 306 29.76 1.68 16.14
CA PHE A 306 30.98 1.28 16.85
C PHE A 306 31.04 1.82 18.27
N HIS A 307 29.89 1.99 18.92
CA HIS A 307 29.87 2.28 20.34
C HIS A 307 30.38 1.05 21.11
N PRO A 308 31.18 1.22 22.17
CA PRO A 308 31.66 0.09 22.99
C PRO A 308 30.53 -0.86 23.43
N ASP A 309 29.38 -0.30 23.83
CA ASP A 309 28.21 -1.07 24.27
C ASP A 309 27.53 -1.85 23.13
N TYR A 310 27.73 -1.44 21.87
CA TYR A 310 27.11 -2.03 20.69
C TYR A 310 28.11 -2.82 19.84
N ILE A 311 29.33 -3.07 20.30
CA ILE A 311 30.29 -3.80 19.48
C ILE A 311 29.92 -5.29 19.36
N THR A 312 29.39 -5.88 20.44
CA THR A 312 28.93 -7.27 20.52
C THR A 312 27.41 -7.43 20.39
N SER A 313 26.66 -6.33 20.38
CA SER A 313 25.19 -6.33 20.33
C SER A 313 24.69 -5.44 19.19
N HIS A 314 23.45 -5.60 18.73
CA HIS A 314 22.92 -4.76 17.66
C HIS A 314 22.70 -3.32 18.13
N SER A 315 23.27 -2.36 17.40
CA SER A 315 23.03 -0.94 17.57
C SER A 315 21.59 -0.56 17.19
N ARG A 316 21.20 0.65 17.60
CA ARG A 316 19.86 1.19 17.28
C ARG A 316 19.63 1.36 15.77
N ILE A 317 20.66 1.60 14.96
CA ILE A 317 20.52 1.70 13.51
C ILE A 317 20.35 0.32 12.87
N GLU A 318 21.08 -0.70 13.32
CA GLU A 318 20.93 -2.08 12.84
C GLU A 318 19.53 -2.62 13.13
N GLN A 319 19.06 -2.43 14.38
CA GLN A 319 17.69 -2.77 14.79
C GLN A 319 16.63 -2.00 13.99
N LEU A 320 16.87 -0.72 13.64
CA LEU A 320 15.92 0.07 12.85
C LEU A 320 15.82 -0.45 11.41
N LEU A 321 16.95 -0.75 10.78
CA LEU A 321 17.01 -1.31 9.42
C LEU A 321 16.34 -2.69 9.39
N MET A 322 16.56 -3.52 10.40
CA MET A 322 15.89 -4.81 10.53
C MET A 322 14.36 -4.64 10.71
N ALA A 323 13.93 -3.70 11.57
CA ALA A 323 12.51 -3.39 11.74
C ALA A 323 11.85 -2.90 10.44
N TRP A 324 12.57 -2.14 9.62
CA TRP A 324 12.14 -1.73 8.29
C TRP A 324 11.99 -2.92 7.32
N LEU A 325 12.89 -3.90 7.36
CA LEU A 325 12.76 -5.13 6.56
C LEU A 325 11.57 -5.99 7.02
N CYS A 326 11.31 -6.08 8.34
CA CYS A 326 10.13 -6.77 8.86
C CYS A 326 8.83 -6.07 8.42
N ALA A 327 8.77 -4.75 8.50
CA ALA A 327 7.62 -3.98 8.02
C ALA A 327 7.45 -4.10 6.49
N TRP A 328 8.55 -4.17 5.73
CA TRP A 328 8.51 -4.42 4.28
C TRP A 328 7.99 -5.82 3.94
N GLN A 329 8.28 -6.83 4.77
CA GLN A 329 7.63 -8.15 4.70
C GLN A 329 6.16 -8.12 5.12
N THR A 330 5.62 -6.95 5.47
CA THR A 330 4.24 -6.68 5.89
C THR A 330 3.90 -7.14 7.30
N VAL A 331 4.90 -7.43 8.14
CA VAL A 331 4.68 -7.67 9.57
C VAL A 331 3.99 -6.45 10.19
N GLN A 332 2.99 -6.70 11.04
CA GLN A 332 2.23 -5.66 11.70
C GLN A 332 3.16 -4.76 12.56
N PRO A 333 3.12 -3.42 12.40
CA PRO A 333 3.99 -2.49 13.12
C PRO A 333 4.02 -2.65 14.65
N THR A 334 2.90 -3.00 15.26
CA THR A 334 2.76 -3.23 16.71
C THR A 334 3.42 -4.52 17.18
N ASP A 335 3.64 -5.47 16.26
CA ASP A 335 4.17 -6.79 16.56
C ASP A 335 5.64 -6.94 16.17
N VAL A 336 6.20 -6.06 15.32
CA VAL A 336 7.64 -6.03 14.97
C VAL A 336 8.53 -6.04 16.22
N ARG A 337 8.12 -5.34 17.29
CA ARG A 337 8.88 -5.24 18.54
C ARG A 337 8.86 -6.50 19.40
N LYS A 338 7.92 -7.39 19.11
CA LYS A 338 7.70 -8.65 19.83
C LYS A 338 8.37 -9.83 19.13
N LEU A 339 8.86 -9.62 17.91
CA LEU A 339 9.56 -10.64 17.14
C LEU A 339 10.82 -11.08 17.86
N LYS A 340 11.05 -12.38 17.86
CA LYS A 340 12.19 -13.11 18.41
C LYS A 340 12.87 -13.91 17.30
N SER A 341 14.06 -14.44 17.57
CA SER A 341 14.79 -15.28 16.60
C SER A 341 13.95 -16.49 16.18
N ASN A 342 13.28 -17.13 17.14
CA ASN A 342 12.42 -18.31 16.90
C ASN A 342 11.17 -18.03 16.04
N ASN A 343 10.85 -16.77 15.73
CA ASN A 343 9.84 -16.42 14.75
C ASN A 343 10.36 -16.52 13.31
N PHE A 344 11.64 -16.82 13.11
CA PHE A 344 12.27 -16.96 11.80
C PHE A 344 12.77 -18.38 11.61
N TYR A 345 12.36 -18.98 10.50
CA TYR A 345 12.83 -20.31 10.08
C TYR A 345 13.73 -20.15 8.87
N ILE A 346 14.99 -20.59 9.00
CA ILE A 346 15.94 -20.63 7.90
C ILE A 346 15.96 -22.05 7.36
N HIS A 347 15.60 -22.23 6.10
CA HIS A 347 15.63 -23.52 5.43
C HIS A 347 17.00 -23.73 4.79
N TYR A 348 17.62 -24.89 5.02
CA TYR A 348 18.94 -25.22 4.51
C TYR A 348 18.88 -26.35 3.47
N ASN A 349 19.81 -26.35 2.53
CA ASN A 349 20.02 -27.47 1.63
C ASN A 349 20.82 -28.60 2.30
N LYS A 350 21.00 -29.72 1.58
CA LYS A 350 21.83 -30.87 2.03
C LYS A 350 23.28 -30.52 2.40
N TYR A 351 23.81 -29.39 1.95
CA TYR A 351 25.15 -28.88 2.25
C TYR A 351 25.15 -27.78 3.33
N HIS A 352 24.07 -27.64 4.10
CA HIS A 352 23.92 -26.61 5.13
C HIS A 352 24.05 -25.16 4.61
N ARG A 353 23.68 -24.92 3.33
CA ARG A 353 23.58 -23.57 2.78
C ARG A 353 22.13 -23.08 2.87
N PRO A 354 21.87 -21.85 3.33
CA PRO A 354 20.52 -21.32 3.41
C PRO A 354 19.89 -21.21 2.01
N ILE A 355 18.67 -21.72 1.85
CA ILE A 355 17.85 -21.65 0.64
C ILE A 355 16.81 -20.55 0.76
N SER A 356 16.18 -20.42 1.93
CA SER A 356 15.13 -19.44 2.16
C SER A 356 15.00 -19.10 3.63
N VAL A 357 14.34 -17.97 3.91
CA VAL A 357 13.95 -17.56 5.25
C VAL A 357 12.46 -17.25 5.28
N GLN A 358 11.77 -17.78 6.29
CA GLN A 358 10.35 -17.56 6.54
C GLN A 358 10.18 -16.90 7.90
N CYS A 359 9.27 -15.93 7.99
CA CYS A 359 8.83 -15.40 9.28
C CYS A 359 7.45 -15.98 9.61
N ALA A 360 7.24 -16.42 10.85
CA ALA A 360 5.93 -16.80 11.37
C ALA A 360 5.75 -16.17 12.76
N TYR A 361 4.68 -15.41 12.94
CA TYR A 361 4.45 -14.68 14.19
C TYR A 361 2.97 -14.66 14.60
N TYR A 362 2.74 -14.56 15.90
CA TYR A 362 1.39 -14.39 16.45
C TYR A 362 0.98 -12.92 16.40
N LYS A 363 -0.04 -12.61 15.61
CA LYS A 363 -0.61 -11.26 15.56
C LYS A 363 -1.62 -11.11 16.70
N GLY A 364 -1.40 -10.19 17.63
CA GLY A 364 -2.06 -10.16 18.95
C GLY A 364 -3.61 -10.11 19.02
N ARG A 365 -4.33 -10.03 17.90
CA ARG A 365 -5.80 -10.11 17.79
C ARG A 365 -6.27 -11.14 16.75
N SER A 366 -5.40 -12.06 16.34
CA SER A 366 -5.59 -12.94 15.18
C SER A 366 -4.81 -14.26 15.36
N SER A 367 -4.85 -15.10 14.33
CA SER A 367 -4.09 -16.34 14.20
C SER A 367 -2.61 -16.06 13.93
N ILE A 368 -1.83 -17.14 13.83
CA ILE A 368 -0.47 -17.13 13.29
C ILE A 368 -0.51 -16.51 11.87
N GLN A 369 0.46 -15.66 11.59
CA GLN A 369 0.64 -15.00 10.31
C GLN A 369 2.00 -15.34 9.74
N GLU A 370 2.03 -15.65 8.45
CA GLU A 370 3.23 -16.07 7.74
C GLU A 370 3.47 -15.15 6.54
N PRO A 371 4.27 -14.09 6.72
CA PRO A 371 4.80 -13.32 5.62
C PRO A 371 5.40 -14.15 4.48
N GLN A 372 5.44 -13.58 3.27
CA GLN A 372 6.02 -14.22 2.10
C GLN A 372 7.43 -14.78 2.39
N ILE A 373 7.65 -16.06 2.09
CA ILE A 373 8.96 -16.71 2.16
C ILE A 373 9.94 -15.98 1.20
N LEU A 374 11.13 -15.70 1.70
CA LEU A 374 12.19 -15.04 0.94
C LEU A 374 13.25 -16.06 0.51
N ASP A 375 13.56 -16.07 -0.79
CA ASP A 375 14.68 -16.84 -1.34
C ASP A 375 16.02 -16.24 -0.89
N SER A 376 16.98 -17.09 -0.48
CA SER A 376 18.29 -16.66 0.03
C SER A 376 19.18 -15.99 -1.00
N SER A 377 18.84 -16.05 -2.30
CA SER A 377 19.47 -15.27 -3.35
C SER A 377 19.20 -13.77 -3.20
N LEU A 378 18.04 -13.40 -2.64
CA LEU A 378 17.64 -12.02 -2.41
C LEU A 378 18.51 -11.34 -1.36
N ILE A 379 18.82 -10.07 -1.58
CA ILE A 379 19.68 -9.31 -0.65
C ILE A 379 18.99 -9.10 0.70
N GLU A 380 17.65 -9.00 0.71
CA GLU A 380 16.85 -8.89 1.92
C GLU A 380 17.00 -10.14 2.80
N ALA A 381 16.89 -11.32 2.19
CA ALA A 381 17.06 -12.59 2.90
C ALA A 381 18.46 -12.72 3.49
N LYS A 382 19.50 -12.36 2.72
CA LYS A 382 20.89 -12.38 3.20
C LYS A 382 21.11 -11.43 4.39
N ALA A 383 20.53 -10.23 4.34
CA ALA A 383 20.64 -9.27 5.43
C ALA A 383 19.94 -9.76 6.69
N ILE A 384 18.75 -10.35 6.55
CA ILE A 384 17.98 -10.93 7.67
C ILE A 384 18.74 -12.10 8.29
N ILE A 385 19.21 -13.05 7.48
CA ILE A 385 19.96 -14.22 7.96
C ILE A 385 21.22 -13.77 8.72
N ALA A 386 22.02 -12.87 8.12
CA ALA A 386 23.21 -12.34 8.78
C ALA A 386 22.90 -11.60 10.09
N TYR A 387 21.76 -10.92 10.17
CA TYR A 387 21.31 -10.29 11.41
C TYR A 387 20.97 -11.32 12.48
N LEU A 388 20.21 -12.36 12.12
CA LEU A 388 19.77 -13.42 13.03
C LEU A 388 20.96 -14.24 13.55
N GLU A 389 21.93 -14.57 12.70
CA GLU A 389 23.15 -15.31 13.07
C GLU A 389 24.03 -14.59 14.09
N THR A 390 23.81 -13.29 14.32
CA THR A 390 24.57 -12.47 15.28
C THR A 390 23.82 -12.24 16.60
N LEU A 391 22.62 -12.80 16.77
CA LEU A 391 21.87 -12.71 18.02
C LEU A 391 22.44 -13.65 19.07
N PRO A 392 22.51 -13.23 20.34
CA PRO A 392 23.09 -14.03 21.42
C PRO A 392 22.17 -15.15 21.94
N ASP A 393 20.85 -14.98 21.80
CA ASP A 393 19.82 -15.89 22.35
C ASP A 393 18.54 -15.77 21.51
N ASP A 394 17.81 -16.87 21.38
CA ASP A 394 16.59 -16.98 20.60
C ASP A 394 15.39 -16.29 21.25
N GLU A 395 15.42 -16.07 22.57
CA GLU A 395 14.34 -15.43 23.32
C GLU A 395 14.38 -13.90 23.30
N VAL A 396 15.49 -13.31 22.82
CA VAL A 396 15.68 -11.87 22.77
C VAL A 396 14.87 -11.27 21.62
N ALA A 397 14.16 -10.17 21.91
CA ALA A 397 13.44 -9.44 20.88
C ALA A 397 14.44 -8.89 19.84
N ILE A 398 14.22 -9.18 18.56
CA ILE A 398 15.16 -8.82 17.49
C ILE A 398 15.17 -7.32 17.18
N CYS A 399 14.11 -6.61 17.55
CA CYS A 399 13.89 -5.18 17.26
C CYS A 399 13.18 -4.48 18.43
N PRO A 400 13.81 -4.32 19.61
CA PRO A 400 13.15 -3.73 20.78
C PRO A 400 12.85 -2.22 20.65
N ILE A 401 13.18 -1.60 19.52
CA ILE A 401 12.97 -0.17 19.29
C ILE A 401 11.48 0.18 19.32
N GLY A 402 11.11 1.05 20.27
CA GLY A 402 9.83 1.72 20.32
C GLY A 402 9.92 3.19 19.89
N GLY A 403 8.76 3.74 19.48
CA GLY A 403 8.58 5.17 19.28
C GLY A 403 8.90 5.68 17.87
N SER A 404 8.53 6.94 17.64
CA SER A 404 8.84 7.68 16.42
C SER A 404 10.30 8.17 16.45
N VAL A 405 11.00 8.11 15.32
CA VAL A 405 12.36 8.65 15.19
C VAL A 405 12.24 10.12 14.77
N SER A 406 12.74 11.04 15.60
CA SER A 406 12.80 12.46 15.24
C SER A 406 13.69 12.66 14.02
N PHE A 407 13.21 13.43 13.05
CA PHE A 407 13.90 13.65 11.78
C PHE A 407 14.77 14.91 11.85
N THR A 408 16.03 14.71 12.25
CA THR A 408 17.04 15.76 12.36
C THR A 408 18.28 15.40 11.53
N PRO A 409 18.17 15.31 10.19
CA PRO A 409 19.25 14.81 9.34
C PRO A 409 20.50 15.70 9.33
N THR A 410 20.36 16.98 9.68
CA THR A 410 21.50 17.91 9.84
C THR A 410 22.25 17.75 11.16
N SER A 411 21.72 16.97 12.11
CA SER A 411 22.41 16.68 13.37
C SER A 411 23.44 15.58 13.18
N ASN A 412 24.68 15.86 13.58
CA ASN A 412 25.78 14.89 13.52
C ASN A 412 25.54 13.67 14.42
N TYR A 413 24.67 13.80 15.43
CA TYR A 413 24.41 12.80 16.46
C TYR A 413 23.13 12.00 16.23
N SER A 414 22.33 12.31 15.21
CA SER A 414 21.05 11.63 14.97
C SER A 414 21.20 10.43 14.03
N ILE A 415 20.30 9.45 14.16
CA ILE A 415 20.21 8.32 13.23
C ILE A 415 19.95 8.78 11.79
N PRO A 416 19.02 9.72 11.50
CA PRO A 416 18.87 10.28 10.16
C PRO A 416 20.15 10.91 9.61
N GLY A 417 20.92 11.61 10.45
CA GLY A 417 22.20 12.18 10.06
C GLY A 417 23.24 11.11 9.72
N LEU A 418 23.31 10.03 10.50
CA LEU A 418 24.16 8.89 10.20
C LEU A 418 23.75 8.16 8.91
N LEU A 419 22.46 7.90 8.72
CA LEU A 419 21.94 7.27 7.49
C LEU A 419 22.32 8.09 6.25
N THR A 420 22.24 9.41 6.33
CA THR A 420 22.67 10.31 5.25
C THR A 420 24.13 10.08 4.90
N ARG A 421 25.02 10.14 5.90
CA ARG A 421 26.46 9.95 5.69
C ARG A 421 26.79 8.57 5.13
N ILE A 422 26.14 7.53 5.65
CA ILE A 422 26.31 6.15 5.18
C ILE A 422 25.85 6.01 3.72
N TRP A 423 24.69 6.53 3.35
CA TRP A 423 24.14 6.42 1.99
C TRP A 423 24.86 7.28 0.95
N GLU A 424 25.67 8.24 1.39
CA GLU A 424 26.57 9.01 0.55
C GLU A 424 27.95 8.35 0.35
N THR A 425 28.28 7.29 1.11
CA THR A 425 29.56 6.60 0.94
C THR A 425 29.66 5.93 -0.44
N PRO A 426 30.80 6.08 -1.16
CA PRO A 426 30.98 5.50 -2.49
C PRO A 426 30.80 3.98 -2.52
N THR A 427 31.37 3.27 -1.53
CA THR A 427 31.35 1.81 -1.50
C THR A 427 29.92 1.27 -1.37
N LEU A 428 29.15 1.76 -0.41
CA LEU A 428 27.76 1.34 -0.23
C LEU A 428 26.88 1.78 -1.40
N SER A 429 27.08 3.00 -1.91
CA SER A 429 26.35 3.50 -3.09
C SER A 429 26.56 2.58 -4.31
N LYS A 430 27.80 2.15 -4.56
CA LYS A 430 28.13 1.18 -5.62
C LYS A 430 27.46 -0.17 -5.39
N LEU A 431 27.47 -0.69 -4.14
CA LEU A 431 26.80 -1.94 -3.78
C LEU A 431 25.29 -1.87 -4.04
N ILE A 432 24.63 -0.81 -3.56
CA ILE A 432 23.20 -0.56 -3.75
C ILE A 432 22.87 -0.49 -5.24
N ASN A 433 23.60 0.32 -6.01
CA ASN A 433 23.34 0.48 -7.44
C ASN A 433 23.54 -0.81 -8.23
N THR A 434 24.53 -1.63 -7.86
CA THR A 434 24.76 -2.94 -8.47
C THR A 434 23.57 -3.88 -8.22
N ARG A 435 23.06 -3.91 -6.99
CA ARG A 435 21.90 -4.75 -6.62
C ARG A 435 20.60 -4.26 -7.25
N LEU A 436 20.40 -2.95 -7.36
CA LEU A 436 19.24 -2.36 -8.02
C LEU A 436 19.24 -2.67 -9.52
N LYS A 437 20.38 -2.52 -10.20
CA LYS A 437 20.54 -2.88 -11.63
C LYS A 437 20.24 -4.35 -11.87
N ALA A 438 20.73 -5.25 -11.02
CA ALA A 438 20.45 -6.68 -11.12
C ALA A 438 18.95 -7.03 -10.99
N ARG A 439 18.15 -6.12 -10.42
CA ARG A 439 16.69 -6.27 -10.22
C ARG A 439 15.87 -5.40 -11.17
N SER A 440 16.51 -4.77 -12.16
CA SER A 440 15.89 -3.80 -13.08
C SER A 440 15.11 -2.69 -12.34
N SER A 441 15.64 -2.26 -11.20
CA SER A 441 15.02 -1.25 -10.33
C SER A 441 15.83 0.05 -10.33
N SER A 442 15.15 1.18 -10.15
CA SER A 442 15.78 2.50 -10.01
C SER A 442 16.16 2.81 -8.55
N ASP A 443 17.14 3.69 -8.36
CA ASP A 443 17.57 4.20 -7.04
C ASP A 443 16.64 5.27 -6.45
N LEU A 444 15.34 5.11 -6.67
CA LEU A 444 14.33 6.13 -6.38
C LEU A 444 14.30 6.53 -4.90
N PHE A 445 14.24 5.57 -3.98
CA PHE A 445 14.11 5.84 -2.54
C PHE A 445 15.30 6.62 -2.00
N ARG A 446 16.52 6.11 -2.24
CA ARG A 446 17.76 6.73 -1.77
C ARG A 446 17.98 8.09 -2.41
N HIS A 447 17.70 8.22 -3.71
CA HIS A 447 17.78 9.49 -4.42
C HIS A 447 16.86 10.56 -3.81
N LEU A 448 15.58 10.24 -3.59
CA LEU A 448 14.61 11.15 -2.97
C LEU A 448 15.05 11.55 -1.55
N TYR A 449 15.49 10.58 -0.75
CA TYR A 449 15.95 10.82 0.62
C TYR A 449 17.16 11.77 0.65
N LEU A 450 18.18 11.51 -0.17
CA LEU A 450 19.38 12.36 -0.23
C LEU A 450 19.09 13.73 -0.84
N CYS A 451 18.24 13.81 -1.87
CA CYS A 451 17.86 15.06 -2.50
C CYS A 451 17.14 15.98 -1.50
N MET A 452 16.21 15.43 -0.71
CA MET A 452 15.55 16.16 0.36
C MET A 452 16.57 16.74 1.34
N ILE A 453 17.52 15.95 1.82
CA ILE A 453 18.45 16.40 2.87
C ILE A 453 19.41 17.46 2.35
N ARG A 454 19.97 17.28 1.16
CA ARG A 454 20.90 18.22 0.52
C ARG A 454 20.29 19.60 0.25
N ASN A 455 18.98 19.66 0.08
CA ASN A 455 18.29 20.89 -0.28
C ASN A 455 17.47 21.49 0.87
N SER A 456 17.35 20.78 2.00
CA SER A 456 16.65 21.26 3.19
C SER A 456 17.39 22.40 3.87
N GLN A 457 16.65 23.22 4.63
CA GLN A 457 17.22 24.26 5.48
C GLN A 457 17.37 23.74 6.92
N GLU A 458 16.75 24.41 7.88
CA GLU A 458 16.81 24.00 9.29
C GLU A 458 15.72 22.99 9.63
N SER A 459 16.05 22.00 10.47
CA SER A 459 15.06 21.07 11.02
C SER A 459 14.17 21.76 12.05
N TYR A 460 12.96 21.25 12.27
CA TYR A 460 12.03 21.78 13.27
C TYR A 460 12.66 21.91 14.66
N ALA A 461 13.43 20.90 15.10
CA ALA A 461 14.08 20.93 16.41
C ALA A 461 15.10 22.08 16.55
N ALA A 462 15.87 22.35 15.49
CA ALA A 462 16.84 23.44 15.48
C ALA A 462 16.15 24.81 15.46
N TRP A 463 15.12 24.96 14.62
CA TRP A 463 14.31 26.18 14.55
C TRP A 463 13.60 26.46 15.88
N TYR A 464 12.98 25.44 16.46
CA TYR A 464 12.25 25.53 17.73
C TYR A 464 13.13 26.04 18.87
N LEU A 465 14.36 25.52 19.01
CA LEU A 465 15.30 25.98 20.02
C LEU A 465 15.69 27.46 19.82
N LYS A 466 15.95 27.86 18.57
CA LYS A 466 16.30 29.24 18.23
C LYS A 466 15.16 30.22 18.48
N GLU A 467 13.92 29.82 18.23
CA GLU A 467 12.75 30.68 18.46
C GLU A 467 12.35 30.73 19.95
N LEU A 468 12.58 29.65 20.71
CA LEU A 468 12.46 29.66 22.17
C LEU A 468 13.45 30.63 22.82
N GLU A 469 14.70 30.66 22.39
CA GLU A 469 15.71 31.61 22.89
C GLU A 469 15.29 33.07 22.66
N LYS A 470 14.51 33.32 21.60
CA LYS A 470 13.94 34.63 21.28
C LYS A 470 12.59 34.91 21.95
N GLN A 471 12.10 34.00 22.80
CA GLN A 471 10.79 34.08 23.46
C GLN A 471 9.61 34.26 22.49
N GLN A 472 9.71 33.72 21.26
CA GLN A 472 8.62 33.79 20.29
C GLN A 472 7.65 32.61 20.43
N GLN A 473 6.42 32.81 19.97
CA GLN A 473 5.46 31.72 19.82
C GLN A 473 6.00 30.66 18.85
N THR A 474 5.92 29.40 19.26
CA THR A 474 6.41 28.26 18.49
C THR A 474 5.27 27.31 18.16
N SER A 475 5.10 27.01 16.88
CA SER A 475 4.20 25.96 16.39
C SER A 475 4.79 25.34 15.13
N TYR A 476 4.31 24.15 14.75
CA TYR A 476 4.78 23.49 13.54
C TYR A 476 4.29 24.19 12.26
N GLU A 477 3.09 24.78 12.31
CA GLU A 477 2.50 25.58 11.26
C GLU A 477 3.36 26.82 10.99
N LEU A 478 3.73 27.54 12.05
CA LEU A 478 4.63 28.68 11.97
C LEU A 478 6.01 28.30 11.40
N TYR A 479 6.51 27.11 11.73
CA TYR A 479 7.75 26.60 11.13
C TYR A 479 7.61 26.37 9.62
N ARG A 480 6.51 25.76 9.17
CA ARG A 480 6.26 25.53 7.74
C ARG A 480 6.09 26.82 6.95
N GLU A 481 5.56 27.86 7.58
CA GLU A 481 5.41 29.18 6.96
C GLU A 481 6.73 29.97 6.92
N LYS A 482 7.49 29.97 8.03
CA LYS A 482 8.72 30.79 8.14
C LYS A 482 9.93 30.15 7.46
N VAL A 483 10.00 28.83 7.38
CA VAL A 483 11.13 28.11 6.77
C VAL A 483 10.79 27.77 5.33
N SER A 484 11.64 28.18 4.38
CA SER A 484 11.35 28.02 2.94
C SER A 484 11.30 26.56 2.50
N ARG A 485 12.10 25.69 3.13
CA ARG A 485 12.16 24.26 2.82
C ARG A 485 12.09 23.44 4.11
N PRO A 486 10.89 23.37 4.72
CA PRO A 486 10.71 22.72 6.01
C PRO A 486 10.85 21.20 5.88
N LEU A 487 11.36 20.57 6.93
CA LEU A 487 11.47 19.12 7.06
C LEU A 487 10.34 18.56 7.93
N PRO A 488 9.91 17.30 7.69
CA PRO A 488 9.03 16.60 8.61
C PRO A 488 9.61 16.51 10.03
N ILE A 489 8.75 16.51 11.06
CA ILE A 489 9.20 16.35 12.46
C ILE A 489 9.74 14.93 12.72
N SER A 490 9.11 13.92 12.12
CA SER A 490 9.47 12.52 12.29
C SER A 490 9.77 11.81 10.98
N LEU A 491 10.71 10.86 11.07
CA LEU A 491 11.02 9.94 10.00
C LEU A 491 9.82 9.03 9.77
N PHE A 492 9.64 8.57 8.53
CA PHE A 492 8.56 7.64 8.20
C PHE A 492 8.55 6.41 9.12
N GLY A 493 7.35 5.97 9.50
CA GLY A 493 7.15 4.87 10.44
C GLY A 493 6.95 3.52 9.75
N LEU A 494 6.97 2.44 10.56
CA LEU A 494 6.72 1.07 10.10
C LEU A 494 5.35 0.90 9.40
N ALA A 495 4.34 1.68 9.80
CA ALA A 495 3.02 1.65 9.16
C ALA A 495 3.07 2.14 7.70
N ALA A 496 3.86 3.19 7.41
CA ALA A 496 4.04 3.69 6.05
C ALA A 496 4.73 2.66 5.15
N ILE A 497 5.77 2.01 5.67
CA ILE A 497 6.52 0.96 4.98
C ILE A 497 5.61 -0.24 4.70
N LYS A 498 4.90 -0.75 5.72
CA LYS A 498 3.97 -1.87 5.57
C LYS A 498 2.90 -1.58 4.53
N THR A 499 2.22 -0.44 4.65
CA THR A 499 1.10 -0.09 3.76
C THR A 499 1.57 0.02 2.32
N SER A 500 2.71 0.66 2.08
CA SER A 500 3.31 0.75 0.74
C SER A 500 3.74 -0.62 0.21
N SER A 501 4.18 -1.54 1.07
CA SER A 501 4.57 -2.89 0.69
C SER A 501 3.39 -3.75 0.27
N ILE A 502 2.24 -3.60 0.92
CA ILE A 502 0.99 -4.26 0.51
C ILE A 502 0.55 -3.73 -0.85
N GLN A 503 0.52 -2.40 -1.02
CA GLN A 503 0.17 -1.76 -2.29
C GLN A 503 1.15 -2.12 -3.43
N ALA A 504 2.44 -2.28 -3.13
CA ALA A 504 3.45 -2.70 -4.09
C ALA A 504 3.26 -4.12 -4.62
N ARG A 505 2.45 -4.94 -3.93
CA ARG A 505 2.17 -6.35 -4.25
C ARG A 505 0.76 -6.55 -4.82
N SER A 506 0.09 -5.47 -5.24
CA SER A 506 -1.25 -5.53 -5.82
C SER A 506 -1.35 -6.42 -7.06
N ASP A 507 -0.26 -6.65 -7.78
CA ASP A 507 -0.17 -7.58 -8.90
C ASP A 507 -0.32 -9.06 -8.48
N LYS A 508 0.09 -9.39 -7.25
CA LYS A 508 -0.01 -10.74 -6.68
C LYS A 508 -1.36 -11.03 -6.03
N TYR A 509 -2.18 -10.02 -5.77
CA TYR A 509 -3.46 -10.18 -5.08
C TYR A 509 -4.47 -10.98 -5.93
N ARG A 510 -5.16 -11.95 -5.32
CA ARG A 510 -6.33 -12.61 -5.89
C ARG A 510 -7.43 -12.73 -4.82
N ASP A 511 -8.68 -12.50 -5.23
CA ASP A 511 -9.83 -12.51 -4.32
C ASP A 511 -10.11 -13.91 -3.75
N SER A 512 -9.78 -14.96 -4.51
CA SER A 512 -9.99 -16.37 -4.15
C SER A 512 -8.76 -17.04 -3.53
N ASP A 513 -7.69 -16.31 -3.22
CA ASP A 513 -6.51 -16.90 -2.59
C ASP A 513 -6.87 -17.39 -1.19
N LEU A 514 -6.76 -18.71 -0.99
CA LEU A 514 -6.95 -19.36 0.31
C LEU A 514 -5.85 -18.95 1.31
N ILE A 515 -4.65 -18.67 0.81
CA ILE A 515 -3.48 -18.29 1.60
C ILE A 515 -3.06 -16.89 1.18
N ASN A 516 -3.29 -15.91 2.07
CA ASN A 516 -2.72 -14.59 1.94
C ASN A 516 -1.43 -14.50 2.77
N THR A 517 -0.33 -14.11 2.12
CA THR A 517 1.01 -13.98 2.74
C THR A 517 1.29 -12.58 3.30
N ASN A 518 0.34 -11.67 3.24
CA ASN A 518 0.42 -10.40 3.96
C ASN A 518 -0.27 -10.53 5.32
N SER A 519 -0.06 -9.58 6.22
CA SER A 519 -0.67 -9.62 7.57
C SER A 519 -2.18 -9.36 7.63
N HIS A 520 -2.92 -9.51 6.53
CA HIS A 520 -4.37 -9.30 6.41
C HIS A 520 -5.04 -10.42 5.61
N SER A 521 -6.35 -10.59 5.75
CA SER A 521 -7.11 -11.48 4.86
C SER A 521 -7.32 -10.83 3.49
N ALA A 522 -7.57 -11.65 2.46
CA ALA A 522 -7.85 -11.16 1.10
C ALA A 522 -9.01 -10.14 1.05
N GLY A 523 -10.07 -10.37 1.84
CA GLY A 523 -11.19 -9.43 1.94
C GLY A 523 -10.79 -8.07 2.51
N VAL A 524 -9.93 -8.04 3.55
CA VAL A 524 -9.43 -6.78 4.14
C VAL A 524 -8.52 -6.04 3.15
N GLU A 525 -7.74 -6.77 2.34
CA GLU A 525 -6.94 -6.15 1.29
C GLU A 525 -7.78 -5.53 0.19
N LYS A 526 -8.82 -6.24 -0.25
CA LYS A 526 -9.77 -5.75 -1.24
C LYS A 526 -10.37 -4.41 -0.81
N THR A 527 -10.87 -4.34 0.42
CA THR A 527 -11.59 -3.15 0.90
C THR A 527 -10.65 -2.00 1.27
N ASN A 528 -9.47 -2.27 1.83
CA ASN A 528 -8.65 -1.22 2.46
C ASN A 528 -7.39 -0.86 1.67
N TYR A 529 -6.91 -1.74 0.78
CA TYR A 529 -5.62 -1.57 0.09
C TYR A 529 -5.74 -1.58 -1.44
N MET A 530 -6.77 -2.24 -1.99
CA MET A 530 -7.09 -2.27 -3.43
C MET A 530 -8.14 -1.22 -3.79
N THR A 531 -7.86 0.04 -3.44
CA THR A 531 -8.77 1.19 -3.62
C THR A 531 -8.21 2.17 -4.63
N ASP A 532 -8.98 3.19 -5.01
CA ASP A 532 -8.54 4.26 -5.91
C ASP A 532 -7.37 5.09 -5.36
N LYS A 533 -7.14 5.02 -4.04
CA LYS A 533 -5.97 5.63 -3.37
C LYS A 533 -4.68 4.86 -3.69
N ASN A 534 -4.76 3.61 -4.14
CA ASN A 534 -3.62 2.82 -4.59
C ASN A 534 -3.45 2.97 -6.11
N LYS A 535 -2.56 3.87 -6.54
CA LYS A 535 -2.31 4.11 -7.96
C LYS A 535 -1.74 2.90 -8.70
N GLU A 536 -1.02 2.00 -8.04
CA GLU A 536 -0.55 0.76 -8.67
C GLU A 536 -1.74 -0.13 -9.08
N TRP A 537 -2.73 -0.27 -8.19
CA TRP A 537 -3.97 -1.01 -8.45
C TRP A 537 -4.79 -0.40 -9.59
N VAL A 538 -4.99 0.92 -9.56
CA VAL A 538 -5.71 1.65 -10.62
C VAL A 538 -5.01 1.47 -11.97
N ASN A 539 -3.69 1.60 -12.01
CA ASN A 539 -2.90 1.43 -13.23
C ASN A 539 -2.97 0.00 -13.76
N LEU A 540 -2.94 -1.00 -12.88
CA LEU A 540 -3.07 -2.41 -13.25
C LEU A 540 -4.44 -2.68 -13.88
N ASN A 541 -5.53 -2.24 -13.25
CA ASN A 541 -6.89 -2.39 -13.78
C ASN A 541 -7.05 -1.68 -15.12
N GLY A 542 -6.50 -0.47 -15.26
CA GLY A 542 -6.51 0.27 -16.52
C GLY A 542 -5.75 -0.45 -17.65
N ARG A 543 -4.62 -1.12 -17.34
CA ARG A 543 -3.88 -1.93 -18.33
C ARG A 543 -4.67 -3.15 -18.78
N ILE A 544 -5.24 -3.90 -17.84
CA ILE A 544 -6.05 -5.08 -18.14
C ILE A 544 -7.25 -4.68 -19.00
N THR A 545 -7.94 -3.61 -18.63
CA THR A 545 -9.09 -3.09 -19.40
C THR A 545 -8.71 -2.77 -20.83
N ARG A 546 -7.57 -2.09 -21.06
CA ARG A 546 -7.10 -1.79 -22.42
C ARG A 546 -6.77 -3.05 -23.21
N ILE A 547 -6.12 -4.03 -22.60
CA ILE A 547 -5.78 -5.30 -23.26
C ILE A 547 -7.06 -6.04 -23.66
N VAL A 548 -8.06 -6.10 -22.78
CA VAL A 548 -9.34 -6.76 -23.08
C VAL A 548 -10.10 -6.02 -24.17
N LEU A 549 -10.13 -4.68 -24.13
CA LEU A 549 -10.79 -3.90 -25.18
C LEU A 549 -10.09 -4.05 -26.54
N ASP A 550 -8.76 -4.04 -26.57
CA ASP A 550 -7.96 -4.29 -27.77
C ASP A 550 -8.18 -5.71 -28.32
N ASP A 551 -8.29 -6.71 -27.44
CA ASP A 551 -8.61 -8.08 -27.83
C ASP A 551 -10.02 -8.20 -28.43
N ILE A 552 -11.01 -7.55 -27.80
CA ILE A 552 -12.39 -7.48 -28.29
C ILE A 552 -12.44 -6.77 -29.64
N GLU A 553 -11.75 -5.65 -29.80
CA GLU A 553 -11.67 -4.91 -31.06
C GLU A 553 -11.07 -5.78 -32.18
N ASN A 554 -9.98 -6.46 -31.90
CA ASN A 554 -9.23 -7.21 -32.90
C ASN A 554 -9.80 -8.61 -33.22
N HIS A 555 -10.54 -9.23 -32.32
CA HIS A 555 -11.06 -10.59 -32.50
C HIS A 555 -12.59 -10.69 -32.58
N VAL A 556 -13.33 -9.80 -31.91
CA VAL A 556 -14.81 -9.84 -31.90
C VAL A 556 -15.38 -8.89 -32.96
N PHE A 557 -14.80 -7.71 -33.13
CA PHE A 557 -15.33 -6.68 -34.03
C PHE A 557 -14.58 -6.55 -35.37
N LYS A 558 -13.51 -7.32 -35.58
CA LYS A 558 -12.77 -7.33 -36.84
C LYS A 558 -13.36 -8.36 -37.81
N LEU A 559 -13.64 -7.93 -39.03
CA LEU A 559 -14.09 -8.80 -40.11
C LEU A 559 -13.06 -9.91 -40.40
N ASN A 560 -13.50 -11.17 -40.40
CA ASN A 560 -12.63 -12.32 -40.69
C ASN A 560 -12.44 -12.54 -42.21
N ILE A 561 -11.70 -11.62 -42.84
CA ILE A 561 -11.43 -11.64 -44.29
C ILE A 561 -10.67 -12.91 -44.70
N ASP A 562 -9.71 -13.38 -43.90
CA ASP A 562 -8.89 -14.54 -44.23
C ASP A 562 -9.71 -15.83 -44.31
N ALA A 563 -10.69 -16.00 -43.41
CA ALA A 563 -11.64 -17.11 -43.49
C ALA A 563 -12.49 -17.02 -44.76
N ALA A 564 -12.96 -15.82 -45.12
CA ALA A 564 -13.76 -15.63 -46.32
C ALA A 564 -12.98 -15.93 -47.61
N LEU A 565 -11.72 -15.46 -47.69
CA LEU A 565 -10.82 -15.76 -48.81
C LEU A 565 -10.50 -17.26 -48.90
N SER A 566 -10.32 -17.93 -47.76
CA SER A 566 -10.04 -19.37 -47.71
C SER A 566 -11.25 -20.18 -48.22
N GLN A 567 -12.46 -19.82 -47.78
CA GLN A 567 -13.70 -20.45 -48.27
C GLN A 567 -13.93 -20.20 -49.76
N ALA A 568 -13.68 -18.98 -50.24
CA ALA A 568 -13.80 -18.66 -51.67
C ALA A 568 -12.84 -19.49 -52.53
N ARG A 569 -11.59 -19.68 -52.06
CA ARG A 569 -10.59 -20.53 -52.73
C ARG A 569 -11.00 -22.00 -52.74
N GLU A 570 -11.49 -22.52 -51.61
CA GLU A 570 -11.98 -23.90 -51.51
C GLU A 570 -13.12 -24.14 -52.50
N ARG A 571 -14.11 -23.25 -52.52
CA ARG A 571 -15.23 -23.30 -53.48
C ARG A 571 -14.74 -23.25 -54.92
N ASN A 572 -13.76 -22.40 -55.23
CA ASN A 572 -13.18 -22.31 -56.56
C ASN A 572 -12.51 -23.63 -56.99
N LEU A 573 -11.79 -24.30 -56.08
CA LEU A 573 -11.18 -25.62 -56.34
C LEU A 573 -12.24 -26.70 -56.59
N GLN A 574 -13.34 -26.66 -55.84
CA GLN A 574 -14.48 -27.57 -55.97
C GLN A 574 -15.41 -27.23 -57.16
N THR A 575 -15.18 -26.11 -57.86
CA THR A 575 -16.04 -25.66 -58.95
C THR A 575 -15.64 -26.26 -60.29
N LYS A 576 -16.61 -26.93 -60.94
CA LYS A 576 -16.51 -27.41 -62.32
C LYS A 576 -17.38 -26.57 -63.25
N ILE A 577 -16.77 -26.01 -64.30
CA ILE A 577 -17.49 -25.27 -65.33
C ILE A 577 -17.98 -26.21 -66.44
N GLN A 578 -19.26 -26.07 -66.82
CA GLN A 578 -19.88 -26.81 -67.90
C GLN A 578 -20.38 -25.88 -69.01
N LYS A 579 -20.15 -26.27 -70.27
CA LYS A 579 -20.66 -25.56 -71.45
C LYS A 579 -21.95 -26.22 -71.93
N ILE A 580 -22.91 -25.42 -72.37
CA ILE A 580 -24.14 -25.93 -72.99
C ILE A 580 -23.78 -26.58 -74.34
N SER A 581 -24.14 -27.85 -74.53
CA SER A 581 -24.08 -28.49 -75.85
C SER A 581 -25.29 -28.05 -76.68
N SER A 582 -25.12 -27.95 -78.00
CA SER A 582 -26.04 -27.33 -78.97
C SER A 582 -27.50 -27.82 -78.97
N ASN A 583 -27.84 -28.86 -78.20
CA ASN A 583 -29.17 -29.49 -78.11
C ASN A 583 -29.80 -29.46 -76.69
N GLN A 584 -29.28 -28.69 -75.73
CA GLN A 584 -29.85 -28.62 -74.37
C GLN A 584 -30.41 -27.23 -74.05
N ASN A 585 -31.72 -27.15 -73.80
CA ASN A 585 -32.35 -26.00 -73.15
C ASN A 585 -32.32 -26.21 -71.63
N VAL A 586 -31.51 -25.43 -70.94
CA VAL A 586 -31.35 -25.48 -69.48
C VAL A 586 -32.04 -24.24 -68.90
N GLN A 587 -33.10 -24.39 -68.09
CA GLN A 587 -33.58 -23.27 -67.26
C GLN A 587 -32.77 -23.26 -65.96
N ILE A 588 -32.36 -22.08 -65.51
CA ILE A 588 -31.55 -21.90 -64.30
C ILE A 588 -32.40 -21.08 -63.31
N ASN A 589 -32.51 -21.54 -62.06
CA ASN A 589 -33.20 -20.79 -61.01
C ASN A 589 -32.35 -19.60 -60.53
N PRO A 590 -32.92 -18.67 -59.74
CA PRO A 590 -32.19 -17.52 -59.19
C PRO A 590 -31.01 -17.87 -58.27
N LEU A 591 -30.79 -19.15 -57.95
CA LEU A 591 -29.67 -19.67 -57.15
C LEU A 591 -28.63 -20.39 -58.03
N GLY A 592 -28.73 -20.30 -59.36
CA GLY A 592 -27.80 -20.96 -60.29
C GLY A 592 -28.05 -22.46 -60.51
N GLN A 593 -29.12 -23.02 -59.96
CA GLN A 593 -29.45 -24.45 -60.08
C GLN A 593 -30.31 -24.72 -61.33
N VAL A 594 -30.03 -25.83 -62.02
CA VAL A 594 -30.78 -26.24 -63.21
C VAL A 594 -32.20 -26.68 -62.85
N ILE A 595 -33.20 -25.96 -63.34
CA ILE A 595 -34.59 -26.40 -63.45
C ILE A 595 -34.74 -27.00 -64.86
N THR A 596 -34.44 -28.27 -65.08
CA THR A 596 -35.02 -28.94 -66.26
C THR A 596 -35.55 -30.30 -65.85
N PRO A 597 -36.85 -30.59 -66.11
CA PRO A 597 -37.45 -31.85 -65.76
C PRO A 597 -37.13 -32.88 -66.85
N SER A 598 -36.33 -33.89 -66.54
CA SER A 598 -36.50 -35.20 -67.17
C SER A 598 -36.03 -36.30 -66.23
N ALA A 599 -37.01 -37.08 -65.79
CA ALA A 599 -36.75 -38.44 -65.33
C ALA A 599 -36.06 -39.22 -66.46
N ALA A 600 -35.11 -40.08 -66.10
CA ALA A 600 -34.34 -40.98 -66.95
C ALA A 600 -33.24 -40.34 -67.83
N GLY A 601 -32.01 -40.29 -67.31
CA GLY A 601 -30.79 -40.18 -68.11
C GLY A 601 -29.73 -39.29 -67.49
N VAL A 602 -28.63 -39.90 -67.03
CA VAL A 602 -27.41 -39.27 -66.48
C VAL A 602 -27.44 -38.96 -64.97
N ILE A 603 -27.61 -40.01 -64.16
CA ILE A 603 -26.81 -40.12 -62.92
C ILE A 603 -25.41 -40.51 -63.38
N LYS A 604 -24.56 -39.52 -63.66
CA LYS A 604 -23.13 -39.70 -63.48
C LYS A 604 -22.84 -39.20 -62.07
N ASN A 605 -22.37 -40.11 -61.23
CA ASN A 605 -21.78 -39.85 -59.92
C ASN A 605 -20.95 -38.56 -59.97
N GLY A 606 -21.52 -37.47 -59.47
CA GLY A 606 -20.74 -36.33 -58.99
C GLY A 606 -20.26 -36.71 -57.60
N GLU A 607 -18.97 -36.53 -57.33
CA GLU A 607 -18.47 -36.63 -55.97
C GLU A 607 -19.29 -35.67 -55.08
N PRO A 608 -19.71 -36.09 -53.86
CA PRO A 608 -20.24 -35.14 -52.89
C PRO A 608 -19.16 -34.05 -52.71
N ASP A 609 -19.59 -32.78 -52.71
CA ASP A 609 -18.76 -31.56 -52.62
C ASP A 609 -18.24 -30.93 -53.94
N MET A 610 -18.93 -31.13 -55.08
CA MET A 610 -18.65 -30.35 -56.31
C MET A 610 -19.70 -29.28 -56.65
N TYR A 611 -19.25 -28.05 -56.89
CA TYR A 611 -20.08 -26.96 -57.43
C TYR A 611 -20.10 -27.03 -58.96
N VAL A 612 -21.28 -27.10 -59.58
CA VAL A 612 -21.41 -27.04 -61.05
C VAL A 612 -21.88 -25.65 -61.45
N VAL A 613 -21.04 -24.95 -62.22
CA VAL A 613 -21.34 -23.61 -62.75
C VAL A 613 -21.43 -23.68 -64.27
N TRP A 614 -22.47 -23.09 -64.84
CA TRP A 614 -22.67 -23.07 -66.29
C TRP A 614 -22.01 -21.84 -66.92
N ASP A 615 -21.32 -22.07 -68.03
CA ASP A 615 -20.69 -21.03 -68.83
C ASP A 615 -21.74 -20.36 -69.71
N THR A 616 -22.61 -19.55 -69.08
CA THR A 616 -23.76 -18.90 -69.74
C THR A 616 -23.89 -17.42 -69.39
N PRO A 617 -24.46 -16.60 -70.29
CA PRO A 617 -24.69 -15.18 -70.01
C PRO A 617 -25.57 -14.95 -68.79
N GLU A 618 -26.52 -15.83 -68.50
CA GLU A 618 -27.44 -15.74 -67.37
C GLU A 618 -26.71 -15.94 -66.02
N THR A 619 -25.75 -16.86 -65.96
CA THR A 619 -24.87 -17.03 -64.80
C THR A 619 -24.04 -15.77 -64.56
N VAL A 620 -23.51 -15.15 -65.61
CA VAL A 620 -22.77 -13.89 -65.52
C VAL A 620 -23.67 -12.75 -65.00
N VAL A 621 -24.91 -12.64 -65.49
CA VAL A 621 -25.89 -11.67 -64.99
C VAL A 621 -26.16 -11.84 -63.49
N TYR A 622 -26.31 -13.09 -63.03
CA TYR A 622 -26.50 -13.39 -61.61
C TYR A 622 -25.29 -12.99 -60.77
N PHE A 623 -24.07 -13.37 -61.19
CA PHE A 623 -22.84 -13.02 -60.46
C PHE A 623 -22.63 -11.51 -60.37
N LEU A 624 -22.82 -10.78 -61.48
CA LEU A 624 -22.72 -9.32 -61.49
C LEU A 624 -23.78 -8.67 -60.60
N HIS A 625 -25.00 -9.21 -60.57
CA HIS A 625 -26.05 -8.74 -59.67
C HIS A 625 -25.70 -8.96 -58.20
N TYR A 626 -25.21 -10.15 -57.85
CA TYR A 626 -24.78 -10.48 -56.49
C TYR A 626 -23.66 -9.55 -56.01
N LEU A 627 -22.63 -9.34 -56.85
CA LEU A 627 -21.52 -8.44 -56.54
C LEU A 627 -21.99 -7.00 -56.32
N SER A 628 -22.84 -6.48 -57.23
CA SER A 628 -23.38 -5.12 -57.10
C SER A 628 -24.24 -4.95 -55.85
N GLU A 629 -25.05 -5.94 -55.49
CA GLU A 629 -25.89 -5.88 -54.29
C GLU A 629 -25.06 -6.02 -53.01
N ALA A 630 -24.04 -6.89 -53.01
CA ALA A 630 -23.11 -7.06 -51.91
C ALA A 630 -22.37 -5.75 -51.62
N GLU A 631 -21.86 -5.06 -52.65
CA GLU A 631 -21.22 -3.75 -52.51
C GLU A 631 -22.21 -2.68 -52.02
N ARG A 632 -23.40 -2.59 -52.64
CA ARG A 632 -24.42 -1.59 -52.30
C ARG A 632 -24.89 -1.71 -50.85
N GLN A 633 -25.00 -2.93 -50.34
CA GLN A 633 -25.59 -3.22 -49.04
C GLN A 633 -24.58 -3.58 -47.94
N ALA A 634 -23.28 -3.63 -48.24
CA ALA A 634 -22.22 -4.07 -47.30
C ALA A 634 -22.32 -3.42 -45.92
N ASN A 635 -22.42 -2.08 -45.84
CA ASN A 635 -22.50 -1.37 -44.56
C ASN A 635 -23.74 -1.79 -43.73
N ARG A 636 -24.88 -2.00 -44.39
CA ARG A 636 -26.12 -2.42 -43.73
C ARG A 636 -26.03 -3.87 -43.26
N LEU A 637 -25.38 -4.73 -44.04
CA LEU A 637 -25.14 -6.12 -43.69
C LEU A 637 -24.14 -6.26 -42.53
N ILE A 638 -23.07 -5.48 -42.51
CA ILE A 638 -22.10 -5.46 -41.41
C ILE A 638 -22.76 -5.02 -40.10
N GLN A 639 -23.65 -4.02 -40.16
CA GLN A 639 -24.34 -3.50 -38.97
C GLN A 639 -25.42 -4.44 -38.43
N ASN A 640 -26.18 -5.13 -39.31
CA ASN A 640 -27.39 -5.86 -38.91
C ASN A 640 -27.26 -7.39 -39.01
N ALA A 641 -26.29 -7.90 -39.78
CA ALA A 641 -26.15 -9.33 -40.09
C ALA A 641 -24.68 -9.74 -40.34
N LEU A 642 -23.77 -9.35 -39.44
CA LEU A 642 -22.31 -9.55 -39.59
C LEU A 642 -21.93 -11.01 -39.92
N GLN A 643 -22.48 -11.98 -39.19
CA GLN A 643 -22.16 -13.40 -39.39
C GLN A 643 -22.57 -13.90 -40.78
N PHE A 644 -23.70 -13.43 -41.31
CA PHE A 644 -24.14 -13.76 -42.66
C PHE A 644 -23.25 -13.10 -43.71
N PHE A 645 -22.88 -11.84 -43.49
CA PHE A 645 -21.95 -11.12 -44.36
C PHE A 645 -20.59 -11.85 -44.45
N GLU A 646 -20.01 -12.25 -43.31
CA GLU A 646 -18.70 -12.90 -43.24
C GLU A 646 -18.67 -14.32 -43.81
N ARG A 647 -19.71 -15.12 -43.55
CA ARG A 647 -19.73 -16.56 -43.89
C ARG A 647 -20.40 -16.88 -45.21
N THR A 648 -21.16 -15.94 -45.76
CA THR A 648 -21.95 -16.17 -46.98
C THR A 648 -21.64 -15.11 -48.02
N VAL A 649 -21.92 -13.83 -47.72
CA VAL A 649 -21.84 -12.76 -48.72
C VAL A 649 -20.42 -12.53 -49.23
N LEU A 650 -19.47 -12.36 -48.31
CA LEU A 650 -18.08 -12.08 -48.66
C LEU A 650 -17.40 -13.28 -49.37
N PRO A 651 -17.53 -14.53 -48.90
CA PRO A 651 -17.00 -15.70 -49.60
C PRO A 651 -17.64 -15.93 -50.98
N ASP A 652 -18.96 -15.75 -51.11
CA ASP A 652 -19.67 -15.89 -52.39
C ASP A 652 -19.21 -14.83 -53.38
N ALA A 653 -19.14 -13.55 -52.95
CA ALA A 653 -18.70 -12.44 -53.78
C ALA A 653 -17.28 -12.68 -54.32
N GLU A 654 -16.34 -13.05 -53.45
CA GLU A 654 -14.96 -13.35 -53.88
C GLU A 654 -14.92 -14.55 -54.83
N TRP A 655 -15.64 -15.63 -54.53
CA TRP A 655 -15.72 -16.81 -55.39
C TRP A 655 -16.28 -16.48 -56.78
N MET A 656 -17.39 -15.73 -56.85
CA MET A 656 -18.00 -15.31 -58.11
C MET A 656 -17.08 -14.40 -58.92
N SER A 657 -16.39 -13.46 -58.26
CA SER A 657 -15.38 -12.59 -58.86
C SER A 657 -14.23 -13.42 -59.47
N LEU A 658 -13.72 -14.42 -58.74
CA LEU A 658 -12.68 -15.32 -59.25
C LEU A 658 -13.12 -16.10 -60.48
N LEU A 659 -14.37 -16.59 -60.51
CA LEU A 659 -14.92 -17.32 -61.66
C LEU A 659 -15.09 -16.42 -62.89
N LEU A 660 -15.63 -15.22 -62.71
CA LEU A 660 -15.79 -14.24 -63.79
C LEU A 660 -14.45 -13.86 -64.43
N ASN A 661 -13.41 -13.68 -63.61
CA ASN A 661 -12.10 -13.23 -64.09
C ASN A 661 -11.27 -14.36 -64.73
N ASN A 662 -11.40 -15.60 -64.25
CA ASN A 662 -10.40 -16.64 -64.56
C ASN A 662 -10.96 -17.93 -65.17
N ARG A 663 -12.28 -18.18 -65.11
CA ARG A 663 -12.82 -19.52 -65.41
C ARG A 663 -13.96 -19.50 -66.43
N ILE A 664 -14.84 -18.49 -66.41
CA ILE A 664 -15.93 -18.32 -67.39
C ILE A 664 -15.36 -17.83 -68.72
N SER A 665 -15.93 -18.26 -69.86
CA SER A 665 -15.41 -17.89 -71.18
C SER A 665 -15.54 -16.37 -71.43
N PRO A 666 -14.51 -15.68 -71.95
CA PRO A 666 -14.53 -14.23 -72.14
C PRO A 666 -15.68 -13.72 -73.01
N GLU A 667 -16.09 -14.48 -74.03
CA GLU A 667 -17.21 -14.14 -74.90
C GLU A 667 -18.54 -14.12 -74.13
N VAL A 668 -18.72 -15.10 -73.24
CA VAL A 668 -19.90 -15.23 -72.37
C VAL A 668 -19.93 -14.12 -71.32
N VAL A 669 -18.77 -13.79 -70.74
CA VAL A 669 -18.65 -12.65 -69.82
C VAL A 669 -19.06 -11.36 -70.52
N LYS A 670 -18.58 -11.13 -71.75
CA LYS A 670 -18.94 -9.94 -72.53
C LYS A 670 -20.44 -9.87 -72.82
N GLU A 671 -21.04 -10.96 -73.28
CA GLU A 671 -22.47 -11.02 -73.56
C GLU A 671 -23.31 -10.80 -72.29
N GLY A 672 -23.00 -11.53 -71.21
CA GLY A 672 -23.67 -11.41 -69.93
C GLY A 672 -23.53 -10.02 -69.30
N THR A 673 -22.39 -9.36 -69.48
CA THR A 673 -22.19 -7.97 -69.02
C THR A 673 -23.12 -7.00 -69.76
N GLU A 674 -23.27 -7.14 -71.08
CA GLU A 674 -24.21 -6.31 -71.85
C GLU A 674 -25.67 -6.60 -71.47
N LYS A 675 -26.04 -7.87 -71.24
CA LYS A 675 -27.36 -8.24 -70.70
C LYS A 675 -27.60 -7.64 -69.32
N TYR A 676 -26.62 -7.68 -68.42
CA TYR A 676 -26.75 -7.12 -67.08
C TYR A 676 -26.97 -5.60 -67.12
N LYS A 677 -26.24 -4.86 -67.99
CA LYS A 677 -26.47 -3.42 -68.18
C LYS A 677 -27.92 -3.10 -68.56
N GLN A 678 -28.55 -3.94 -69.37
CA GLN A 678 -29.95 -3.77 -69.77
C GLN A 678 -30.94 -4.12 -68.64
N LEU A 679 -30.61 -5.14 -67.82
CA LEU A 679 -31.54 -5.73 -66.86
C LEU A 679 -31.37 -5.27 -65.40
N HIS A 680 -30.23 -4.70 -65.01
CA HIS A 680 -29.91 -4.45 -63.58
C HIS A 680 -30.97 -3.63 -62.83
N LYS A 681 -31.69 -2.73 -63.52
CA LYS A 681 -32.74 -1.88 -62.91
C LYS A 681 -34.01 -2.65 -62.54
N VAL A 682 -34.25 -3.81 -63.14
CA VAL A 682 -35.46 -4.62 -62.93
C VAL A 682 -35.19 -5.88 -62.11
N LEU A 683 -33.93 -6.15 -61.75
CA LEU A 683 -33.58 -7.28 -60.91
C LEU A 683 -33.96 -7.00 -59.45
N PRO A 684 -34.46 -8.01 -58.71
CA PRO A 684 -34.89 -7.83 -57.33
C PRO A 684 -33.71 -7.53 -56.40
N PRO A 685 -33.89 -6.72 -55.34
CA PRO A 685 -32.85 -6.50 -54.35
C PRO A 685 -32.51 -7.81 -53.64
N LEU A 686 -31.23 -8.03 -53.36
CA LEU A 686 -30.77 -9.17 -52.56
C LEU A 686 -30.64 -8.77 -51.09
N PHE A 687 -30.59 -9.76 -50.20
CA PHE A 687 -30.29 -9.63 -48.76
C PHE A 687 -31.23 -8.78 -47.87
N GLU A 688 -32.33 -8.24 -48.40
CA GLU A 688 -33.26 -7.43 -47.59
C GLU A 688 -33.80 -8.20 -46.37
N ALA A 689 -34.13 -9.49 -46.54
CA ALA A 689 -34.60 -10.34 -45.44
C ALA A 689 -33.57 -10.41 -44.30
N GLN A 690 -32.29 -10.55 -44.62
CA GLN A 690 -31.21 -10.65 -43.63
C GLN A 690 -30.90 -9.29 -42.98
N ILE A 691 -31.09 -8.18 -43.70
CA ILE A 691 -30.88 -6.82 -43.16
C ILE A 691 -31.98 -6.43 -42.17
N TYR A 692 -33.23 -6.82 -42.42
CA TYR A 692 -34.37 -6.45 -41.57
C TYR A 692 -34.71 -7.50 -40.49
N GLY A 693 -33.85 -8.50 -40.28
CA GLY A 693 -34.02 -9.51 -39.22
C GLY A 693 -35.11 -10.56 -39.50
N GLY A 694 -35.36 -10.88 -40.76
CA GLY A 694 -36.35 -11.84 -41.21
C GLY A 694 -36.06 -13.28 -40.77
N VAL A 695 -37.08 -13.88 -40.16
CA VAL A 695 -37.25 -15.25 -39.60
C VAL A 695 -36.34 -16.31 -40.23
N GLY A 696 -35.69 -17.07 -39.35
CA GLY A 696 -34.75 -18.12 -39.71
C GLY A 696 -35.31 -19.22 -40.62
N THR A 697 -34.36 -19.87 -41.28
CA THR A 697 -34.36 -21.32 -41.51
C THR A 697 -33.22 -21.92 -40.72
#